data_AF-D2VGX6-F1
#
_entry.id   AF-D2VGX6-F1
#
_cell.length_a   1.000
_cell.length_b   1.000
_cell.length_c   1.000
_cell.angle_alpha   90.00
_cell.angle_beta   90.00
_cell.angle_gamma   90.00
#
_symmetry.space_group_name_H-M   'P 1'
#
loop_
_entity.id
_entity.type
_entity.pdbx_description
1 polymer ?
#
loop_
_entity_poly.entity_id
_entity_poly.type
_entity_poly.pdbx_seq_one_letter_code
_entity_poly.pdbx_strand_id
1 'polypeptide(L)'
;MGNKAVKQLGDVPNGDLDLLSSTSFREDLFDQFPTVISKLELGVQEFEQFIKLCDDTGSLYKSIAKKFSVNKKTEALPTNVVEKLTAGLESIASGYLTSIKEMDKLELDADEVKKELNNYISMAKKEEKLLSSKLVAVRKEEEKIRDKFFDEKLFIQESKSNLLINLKDLTEKKILDINKKIQISEENVIKLEKEADVIKRKVKEVSSEYDLKLRNILSHLEFIDRKRFRYMKDLTKRFSQIQTNTAKMVIEQHGVVDTKIELLNEENEFNEYITSVKSIKPTSNIISKDSEQKLLVRIASQSWDFMKSASGTVKKTFESGEKFTDSLFPPKNISIDPEMEDSVLWMRAVDLLGPFKIISPETVLAYDIKPQKSITGYEWLTSALEFIASKPALIERIFVVKTPNDLGILELNMCIGGEFYKITIDDFFPASRDGNPLYSSTKSKDLWAMAIEKGVAKVCGTYKRMASSSFTIGDAFELLTGCPSFYQPVGISNTNHLWKPISNFTQSRNITCCLTLPFSETTATSIGLHPVYPYYLVGCLEMNGKKIVKLKCTRGPAEWKGDYSESDRVNWTPEYRNALGVDQSAQDGYFFMPFSDFCKYFDSMSSFKYDPLLARFQHRIPYPSPSDSSPPTNTVTEVSIETDQKEVYFGLHQKHDRFKGSPARSAMGFIVVRKQGSKIVGAVRLSTNPCNYSEGLSLRAGDYQIIPIVAQNAISVDVFGSGNAPNLTVVVHARGNVRMKTAEKVSIKMTPIQKSMVEQFLSGVIPKSPSLIMEEAKSAPQSPSVVGNFTPLQEEITEADNFLNQEITPEVTATQTIDESLQEEDSTQVIEKEELQAEQTVEEPHVEETTDLAQVKEDDNVIPSDDQEHFEEFE
;
A
#
# COMPACT_ATOMS: atom_id res chain seq x y z
N MET A 1 -7.76 4.58 57.42
CA MET A 1 -8.75 5.02 56.41
C MET A 1 -8.44 6.46 56.08
N GLY A 2 -8.05 6.80 54.85
CA GLY A 2 -7.63 8.18 54.57
C GLY A 2 -6.94 8.35 53.23
N ASN A 3 -7.72 8.46 52.17
CA ASN A 3 -7.28 9.05 50.91
C ASN A 3 -8.40 9.94 50.35
N LYS A 4 -8.06 10.99 49.60
CA LYS A 4 -9.06 11.97 49.13
C LYS A 4 -10.02 11.28 48.16
N ALA A 5 -11.33 11.53 48.32
CA ALA A 5 -12.34 11.00 47.41
C ALA A 5 -12.15 11.58 46.00
N VAL A 6 -11.56 10.79 45.11
CA VAL A 6 -11.39 11.08 43.69
C VAL A 6 -12.79 11.23 43.06
N LYS A 7 -13.05 12.35 42.38
CA LYS A 7 -14.38 12.66 41.83
C LYS A 7 -14.64 12.08 40.43
N GLN A 8 -13.58 11.87 39.65
CA GLN A 8 -13.59 11.24 38.33
C GLN A 8 -12.28 10.46 38.17
N LEU A 9 -12.35 9.24 37.64
CA LEU A 9 -11.19 8.36 37.48
C LEU A 9 -10.39 8.66 36.20
N GLY A 10 -11.06 9.14 35.14
CA GLY A 10 -10.45 9.37 33.82
C GLY A 10 -9.54 10.60 33.72
N ASP A 11 -9.64 11.58 34.62
CA ASP A 11 -8.97 12.88 34.42
C ASP A 11 -7.45 12.85 34.74
N VAL A 12 -7.01 12.03 35.69
CA VAL A 12 -5.61 11.95 36.16
C VAL A 12 -5.27 10.49 36.52
N PRO A 13 -4.10 9.95 36.14
CA PRO A 13 -3.67 8.61 36.57
C PRO A 13 -3.51 8.53 38.10
N ASN A 14 -3.59 7.33 38.66
CA ASN A 14 -3.46 7.12 40.09
C ASN A 14 -1.99 7.26 40.54
N GLY A 15 -1.70 8.32 41.31
CA GLY A 15 -0.35 8.64 41.80
C GLY A 15 0.16 7.78 42.96
N ASP A 16 -0.66 6.86 43.50
CA ASP A 16 -0.26 5.92 44.57
C ASP A 16 0.18 4.55 44.02
N LEU A 17 0.40 4.42 42.70
CA LEU A 17 1.22 3.34 42.13
C LEU A 17 2.69 3.75 42.14
N ASP A 18 3.55 2.90 42.71
CA ASP A 18 5.01 3.04 42.61
C ASP A 18 5.46 3.07 41.14
N LEU A 19 6.41 3.97 40.85
CA LEU A 19 7.06 4.17 39.55
C LEU A 19 7.78 2.94 38.96
N LEU A 20 7.80 1.82 39.70
CA LEU A 20 8.46 0.56 39.33
C LEU A 20 7.57 -0.41 38.54
N SER A 21 6.26 -0.17 38.41
CA SER A 21 5.41 -0.97 37.51
C SER A 21 5.55 -0.50 36.05
N SER A 22 6.66 -0.86 35.41
CA SER A 22 6.97 -0.58 34.00
C SER A 22 6.07 -1.30 32.98
N THR A 23 5.03 -2.01 33.45
CA THR A 23 3.93 -2.51 32.64
C THR A 23 3.09 -1.35 32.10
N SER A 24 3.52 -0.78 30.98
CA SER A 24 2.64 0.05 30.16
C SER A 24 1.38 -0.75 29.82
N PHE A 25 0.20 -0.16 30.05
CA PHE A 25 -1.05 -0.73 29.55
C PHE A 25 -0.95 -0.78 28.03
N ARG A 26 -0.76 -1.99 27.48
CA ARG A 26 -0.86 -2.29 26.05
C ARG A 26 -2.28 -1.98 25.59
N GLU A 27 -2.43 -1.60 24.33
CA GLU A 27 -3.73 -1.31 23.73
C GLU A 27 -4.66 -2.55 23.80
N ASP A 28 -4.08 -3.76 23.79
CA ASP A 28 -4.71 -5.07 24.07
C ASP A 28 -5.62 -5.12 25.32
N LEU A 29 -5.37 -4.27 26.32
CA LEU A 29 -6.12 -4.20 27.58
C LEU A 29 -7.35 -3.30 27.50
N PHE A 30 -7.42 -2.38 26.54
CA PHE A 30 -8.59 -1.51 26.33
C PHE A 30 -9.80 -2.33 25.84
N ASP A 31 -9.60 -3.21 24.87
CA ASP A 31 -10.61 -4.17 24.39
C ASP A 31 -11.06 -5.17 25.49
N GLN A 32 -10.26 -5.35 26.54
CA GLN A 32 -10.55 -6.24 27.66
C GLN A 32 -11.16 -5.56 28.89
N PHE A 33 -11.54 -4.27 28.82
CA PHE A 33 -12.19 -3.56 29.92
C PHE A 33 -13.39 -4.31 30.54
N PRO A 34 -14.31 -4.94 29.77
CA PRO A 34 -15.39 -5.77 30.34
C PRO A 34 -14.87 -6.98 31.15
N THR A 35 -13.78 -7.60 30.70
CA THR A 35 -13.12 -8.72 31.38
C THR A 35 -12.43 -8.29 32.67
N VAL A 36 -11.80 -7.11 32.68
CA VAL A 36 -11.22 -6.50 33.89
C VAL A 36 -12.32 -6.24 34.92
N ILE A 37 -13.41 -5.59 34.51
CA ILE A 37 -14.58 -5.34 35.36
C ILE A 37 -15.15 -6.65 35.94
N SER A 38 -15.35 -7.68 35.11
CA SER A 38 -15.88 -8.98 35.57
C SER A 38 -14.97 -9.67 36.59
N LYS A 39 -13.63 -9.56 36.46
CA LYS A 39 -12.69 -10.07 37.47
C LYS A 39 -12.80 -9.32 38.81
N LEU A 40 -13.01 -8.01 38.77
CA LEU A 40 -13.20 -7.21 39.99
C LEU A 40 -14.54 -7.53 40.67
N GLU A 41 -15.58 -7.86 39.90
CA GLU A 41 -16.87 -8.32 40.43
C GLU A 41 -16.78 -9.71 41.08
N LEU A 42 -15.99 -10.64 40.52
CA LEU A 42 -15.62 -11.88 41.24
C LEU A 42 -14.88 -11.56 42.54
N GLY A 43 -13.99 -10.56 42.52
CA GLY A 43 -13.33 -10.04 43.71
C GLY A 43 -14.26 -9.46 44.76
N VAL A 44 -15.45 -8.94 44.39
CA VAL A 44 -16.51 -8.55 45.35
C VAL A 44 -17.16 -9.79 45.96
N GLN A 45 -17.44 -10.82 45.15
CA GLN A 45 -18.04 -12.09 45.61
C GLN A 45 -17.12 -12.85 46.57
N GLU A 46 -15.79 -12.78 46.39
CA GLU A 46 -14.81 -13.33 47.34
C GLU A 46 -14.96 -12.69 48.74
N PHE A 47 -15.17 -11.37 48.82
CA PHE A 47 -15.46 -10.69 50.09
C PHE A 47 -16.81 -11.09 50.69
N GLU A 48 -17.85 -11.28 49.87
CA GLU A 48 -19.17 -11.70 50.36
C GLU A 48 -19.15 -13.13 50.92
N GLN A 49 -18.43 -14.05 50.25
CA GLN A 49 -18.22 -15.41 50.75
C GLN A 49 -17.39 -15.42 52.03
N PHE A 50 -16.38 -14.57 52.13
CA PHE A 50 -15.52 -14.46 53.32
C PHE A 50 -16.23 -13.82 54.53
N ILE A 51 -17.05 -12.78 54.30
CA ILE A 51 -17.97 -12.20 55.29
C ILE A 51 -18.93 -13.27 55.81
N LYS A 52 -19.53 -14.06 54.91
CA LYS A 52 -20.42 -15.17 55.31
C LYS A 52 -19.68 -16.25 56.11
N LEU A 53 -18.45 -16.59 55.74
CA LEU A 53 -17.61 -17.54 56.50
C LEU A 53 -17.31 -17.03 57.92
N CYS A 54 -17.13 -15.71 58.10
CA CYS A 54 -16.99 -15.09 59.41
C CYS A 54 -18.26 -15.23 60.26
N ASP A 55 -19.45 -14.91 59.74
CA ASP A 55 -20.73 -15.10 60.44
C ASP A 55 -21.03 -16.58 60.74
N ASP A 56 -20.93 -17.48 59.76
CA ASP A 56 -21.12 -18.93 59.95
C ASP A 56 -20.19 -19.47 61.07
N THR A 57 -18.92 -19.01 61.11
CA THR A 57 -17.96 -19.40 62.15
C THR A 57 -18.29 -18.76 63.51
N GLY A 58 -18.65 -17.48 63.54
CA GLY A 58 -19.04 -16.76 64.75
C GLY A 58 -20.31 -17.36 65.39
N SER A 59 -21.31 -17.68 64.57
CA SER A 59 -22.55 -18.35 64.95
C SER A 59 -22.32 -19.79 65.45
N LEU A 60 -21.35 -20.51 64.89
CA LEU A 60 -20.88 -21.79 65.43
C LEU A 60 -20.21 -21.61 66.80
N TYR A 61 -19.26 -20.70 66.95
CA TYR A 61 -18.56 -20.42 68.21
C TYR A 61 -19.53 -19.98 69.32
N LYS A 62 -20.54 -19.18 68.97
CA LYS A 62 -21.64 -18.72 69.85
C LYS A 62 -22.49 -19.89 70.36
N SER A 63 -22.74 -20.86 69.48
CA SER A 63 -23.46 -22.10 69.80
C SER A 63 -22.63 -23.04 70.67
N ILE A 64 -21.31 -23.07 70.49
CA ILE A 64 -20.37 -23.85 71.31
C ILE A 64 -20.22 -23.24 72.71
N ALA A 65 -19.95 -21.93 72.82
CA ALA A 65 -19.87 -21.23 74.11
C ALA A 65 -21.13 -21.44 74.97
N LYS A 66 -22.32 -21.36 74.35
CA LYS A 66 -23.59 -21.62 75.03
C LYS A 66 -23.74 -23.05 75.58
N LYS A 67 -23.07 -24.05 75.01
CA LYS A 67 -23.06 -25.43 75.53
C LYS A 67 -22.08 -25.61 76.69
N PHE A 68 -20.97 -24.87 76.70
CA PHE A 68 -19.96 -24.95 77.76
C PHE A 68 -20.28 -24.09 78.99
N SER A 69 -21.21 -23.14 78.90
CA SER A 69 -21.74 -22.39 80.06
C SER A 69 -22.59 -23.27 80.98
N VAL A 70 -21.99 -23.83 82.05
CA VAL A 70 -22.67 -24.72 83.01
C VAL A 70 -23.54 -23.91 84.00
N ASN A 71 -24.85 -24.16 84.00
CA ASN A 71 -25.78 -23.55 84.97
C ASN A 71 -25.65 -24.20 86.37
N LYS A 72 -24.96 -23.53 87.30
CA LYS A 72 -24.80 -23.98 88.70
C LYS A 72 -26.12 -23.96 89.48
N LYS A 73 -26.69 -25.15 89.76
CA LYS A 73 -27.69 -25.41 90.82
C LYS A 73 -27.63 -26.85 91.36
N THR A 74 -26.65 -27.13 92.23
CA THR A 74 -26.72 -28.21 93.24
C THR A 74 -25.70 -27.95 94.35
N GLU A 75 -25.88 -28.56 95.52
CA GLU A 75 -25.08 -28.33 96.72
C GLU A 75 -23.76 -29.10 96.72
N ALA A 76 -22.78 -28.64 97.51
CA ALA A 76 -21.42 -29.16 97.50
C ALA A 76 -21.15 -30.21 98.60
N LEU A 77 -20.50 -31.32 98.24
CA LEU A 77 -19.82 -32.30 99.11
C LEU A 77 -18.65 -32.94 98.30
N PRO A 78 -17.64 -33.56 98.94
CA PRO A 78 -16.26 -33.32 98.52
C PRO A 78 -15.57 -34.44 97.73
N THR A 79 -15.39 -34.25 96.42
CA THR A 79 -14.29 -34.88 95.66
C THR A 79 -13.86 -34.03 94.47
N ASN A 80 -12.63 -33.52 94.49
CA ASN A 80 -12.20 -32.37 93.70
C ASN A 80 -11.70 -32.74 92.28
N VAL A 81 -12.61 -33.28 91.47
CA VAL A 81 -12.41 -33.62 90.04
C VAL A 81 -13.40 -32.88 89.15
N VAL A 82 -14.71 -33.00 89.45
CA VAL A 82 -15.78 -32.44 88.60
C VAL A 82 -15.79 -30.90 88.59
N GLU A 83 -15.49 -30.24 89.72
CA GLU A 83 -15.44 -28.78 89.80
C GLU A 83 -14.31 -28.19 88.93
N LYS A 84 -13.16 -28.88 88.82
CA LYS A 84 -12.04 -28.45 87.98
C LYS A 84 -12.32 -28.63 86.49
N LEU A 85 -13.03 -29.69 86.11
CA LEU A 85 -13.57 -29.83 84.76
C LEU A 85 -14.54 -28.69 84.44
N THR A 86 -15.50 -28.39 85.33
CA THR A 86 -16.44 -27.27 85.15
C THR A 86 -15.71 -25.92 84.97
N ALA A 87 -14.66 -25.64 85.74
CA ALA A 87 -13.87 -24.43 85.59
C ALA A 87 -13.14 -24.32 84.23
N GLY A 88 -12.61 -25.43 83.70
CA GLY A 88 -12.03 -25.48 82.35
C GLY A 88 -13.08 -25.23 81.26
N LEU A 89 -14.27 -25.81 81.39
CA LEU A 89 -15.39 -25.58 80.46
C LEU A 89 -15.89 -24.13 80.49
N GLU A 90 -16.01 -23.52 81.68
CA GLU A 90 -16.31 -22.08 81.84
C GLU A 90 -15.22 -21.19 81.20
N SER A 91 -13.94 -21.57 81.27
CA SER A 91 -12.83 -20.88 80.61
C SER A 91 -12.91 -20.95 79.08
N ILE A 92 -13.15 -22.15 78.53
CA ILE A 92 -13.35 -22.39 77.09
C ILE A 92 -14.52 -21.55 76.57
N ALA A 93 -15.64 -21.49 77.30
CA ALA A 93 -16.80 -20.66 76.93
C ALA A 93 -16.44 -19.16 76.83
N SER A 94 -15.64 -18.64 77.77
CA SER A 94 -15.19 -17.24 77.81
C SER A 94 -14.27 -16.89 76.64
N GLY A 95 -13.35 -17.78 76.27
CA GLY A 95 -12.46 -17.54 75.14
C GLY A 95 -13.18 -17.61 73.78
N TYR A 96 -14.14 -18.52 73.58
CA TYR A 96 -15.01 -18.47 72.40
C TYR A 96 -15.78 -17.14 72.29
N LEU A 97 -16.28 -16.59 73.41
CA LEU A 97 -16.91 -15.26 73.44
C LEU A 97 -15.95 -14.09 73.12
N THR A 98 -14.64 -14.32 73.21
CA THR A 98 -13.61 -13.36 72.81
C THR A 98 -13.33 -13.48 71.31
N SER A 99 -13.13 -14.70 70.79
CA SER A 99 -12.92 -14.95 69.35
C SER A 99 -14.09 -14.47 68.48
N ILE A 100 -15.33 -14.51 68.98
CA ILE A 100 -16.49 -13.92 68.28
C ILE A 100 -16.31 -12.40 68.08
N LYS A 101 -15.90 -11.65 69.11
CA LYS A 101 -15.68 -10.20 69.02
C LYS A 101 -14.51 -9.81 68.11
N GLU A 102 -13.60 -10.74 67.85
CA GLU A 102 -12.53 -10.57 66.86
C GLU A 102 -13.06 -10.85 65.45
N MET A 103 -13.96 -11.84 65.31
CA MET A 103 -14.69 -12.14 64.06
C MET A 103 -15.59 -10.97 63.62
N ASP A 104 -16.38 -10.41 64.55
CA ASP A 104 -17.29 -9.27 64.29
C ASP A 104 -16.54 -8.05 63.69
N LYS A 105 -15.31 -7.81 64.16
CA LYS A 105 -14.44 -6.73 63.63
C LYS A 105 -13.89 -7.06 62.25
N LEU A 106 -13.56 -8.33 62.02
CA LEU A 106 -12.99 -8.83 60.77
C LEU A 106 -14.03 -8.76 59.64
N GLU A 107 -15.30 -9.00 59.97
CA GLU A 107 -16.45 -8.77 59.08
C GLU A 107 -16.57 -7.29 58.67
N LEU A 108 -16.49 -6.36 59.64
CA LEU A 108 -16.57 -4.91 59.39
C LEU A 108 -15.43 -4.40 58.50
N ASP A 109 -14.18 -4.80 58.76
CA ASP A 109 -13.02 -4.48 57.93
C ASP A 109 -13.21 -4.99 56.48
N ALA A 110 -13.78 -6.20 56.32
CA ALA A 110 -14.05 -6.80 55.02
C ALA A 110 -15.15 -6.05 54.27
N ASP A 111 -16.23 -5.66 54.95
CA ASP A 111 -17.35 -4.94 54.35
C ASP A 111 -16.96 -3.51 53.90
N GLU A 112 -16.05 -2.83 54.59
CA GLU A 112 -15.51 -1.53 54.14
C GLU A 112 -14.75 -1.66 52.80
N VAL A 113 -13.81 -2.61 52.70
CA VAL A 113 -13.02 -2.81 51.46
C VAL A 113 -13.92 -3.25 50.30
N LYS A 114 -14.93 -4.09 50.57
CA LYS A 114 -15.96 -4.49 49.60
C LYS A 114 -16.77 -3.27 49.10
N LYS A 115 -17.16 -2.35 49.99
CA LYS A 115 -17.86 -1.11 49.62
C LYS A 115 -16.99 -0.19 48.76
N GLU A 116 -15.72 -0.03 49.11
CA GLU A 116 -14.77 0.79 48.33
C GLU A 116 -14.57 0.22 46.92
N LEU A 117 -14.32 -1.09 46.80
CA LEU A 117 -14.18 -1.79 45.53
C LEU A 117 -15.40 -1.61 44.61
N ASN A 118 -16.61 -1.80 45.15
CA ASN A 118 -17.85 -1.58 44.41
C ASN A 118 -18.00 -0.14 43.90
N ASN A 119 -17.55 0.86 44.66
CA ASN A 119 -17.60 2.26 44.24
C ASN A 119 -16.68 2.52 43.03
N TYR A 120 -15.44 2.02 43.06
CA TYR A 120 -14.52 2.15 41.90
C TYR A 120 -15.06 1.45 40.64
N ILE A 121 -15.62 0.23 40.77
CA ILE A 121 -16.27 -0.49 39.66
C ILE A 121 -17.45 0.33 39.08
N SER A 122 -18.29 0.90 39.94
CA SER A 122 -19.45 1.71 39.55
C SER A 122 -19.05 3.00 38.82
N MET A 123 -18.03 3.71 39.31
CA MET A 123 -17.48 4.90 38.66
C MET A 123 -16.87 4.57 37.30
N ALA A 124 -16.02 3.54 37.21
CA ALA A 124 -15.37 3.13 35.97
C ALA A 124 -16.39 2.75 34.88
N LYS A 125 -17.42 1.95 35.21
CA LYS A 125 -18.53 1.62 34.29
C LYS A 125 -19.29 2.85 33.78
N LYS A 126 -19.45 3.88 34.63
CA LYS A 126 -20.17 5.11 34.29
C LYS A 126 -19.35 6.02 33.38
N GLU A 127 -18.05 6.14 33.64
CA GLU A 127 -17.14 6.99 32.86
C GLU A 127 -16.81 6.37 31.49
N GLU A 128 -16.48 5.07 31.41
CA GLU A 128 -16.28 4.38 30.13
C GLU A 128 -17.51 4.52 29.22
N LYS A 129 -18.69 4.18 29.73
CA LYS A 129 -19.95 4.26 28.97
C LYS A 129 -20.23 5.67 28.41
N LEU A 130 -19.81 6.72 29.13
CA LEU A 130 -19.91 8.09 28.62
C LEU A 130 -18.91 8.33 27.48
N LEU A 131 -17.66 7.90 27.64
CA LEU A 131 -16.59 8.04 26.65
C LEU A 131 -16.89 7.24 25.36
N SER A 132 -17.31 5.98 25.46
CA SER A 132 -17.67 5.16 24.29
C SER A 132 -18.92 5.71 23.59
N SER A 133 -19.90 6.25 24.32
CA SER A 133 -21.07 6.90 23.69
C SER A 133 -20.69 8.13 22.84
N LYS A 134 -19.71 8.94 23.28
CA LYS A 134 -19.15 10.05 22.46
C LYS A 134 -18.50 9.49 21.18
N LEU A 135 -17.62 8.49 21.32
CA LEU A 135 -16.85 7.92 20.21
C LEU A 135 -17.77 7.28 19.15
N VAL A 136 -18.82 6.57 19.59
CA VAL A 136 -19.86 6.01 18.71
C VAL A 136 -20.66 7.11 18.01
N ALA A 137 -20.99 8.21 18.69
CA ALA A 137 -21.73 9.32 18.08
C ALA A 137 -20.94 9.98 16.95
N VAL A 138 -19.63 10.25 17.14
CA VAL A 138 -18.78 10.85 16.10
C VAL A 138 -18.51 9.88 14.94
N ARG A 139 -18.27 8.58 15.21
CA ARG A 139 -18.17 7.56 14.14
C ARG A 139 -19.46 7.45 13.31
N LYS A 140 -20.63 7.66 13.91
CA LYS A 140 -21.93 7.73 13.21
C LYS A 140 -22.16 9.05 12.44
N GLU A 141 -21.38 10.08 12.75
CA GLU A 141 -21.33 11.35 12.00
C GLU A 141 -20.44 11.19 10.76
N GLU A 142 -19.25 10.58 10.92
CA GLU A 142 -18.34 10.18 9.84
C GLU A 142 -19.03 9.29 8.81
N GLU A 143 -19.74 8.25 9.27
CA GLU A 143 -20.51 7.32 8.43
C GLU A 143 -21.52 8.05 7.52
N LYS A 144 -22.28 9.02 8.06
CA LYS A 144 -23.25 9.80 7.27
C LYS A 144 -22.59 10.69 6.21
N ILE A 145 -21.41 11.24 6.50
CA ILE A 145 -20.65 12.07 5.54
C ILE A 145 -20.09 11.18 4.43
N ARG A 146 -19.50 10.04 4.81
CA ARG A 146 -18.97 9.00 3.91
C ARG A 146 -20.03 8.48 2.94
N ASP A 147 -21.24 8.23 3.41
CA ASP A 147 -22.31 7.66 2.59
C ASP A 147 -22.89 8.70 1.62
N LYS A 148 -23.08 9.95 2.06
CA LYS A 148 -23.43 11.08 1.16
C LYS A 148 -22.40 11.29 0.05
N PHE A 149 -21.10 11.27 0.40
CA PHE A 149 -20.01 11.40 -0.55
C PHE A 149 -20.05 10.28 -1.60
N PHE A 150 -20.32 9.04 -1.17
CA PHE A 150 -20.45 7.91 -2.06
C PHE A 150 -21.63 8.07 -3.04
N ASP A 151 -22.79 8.51 -2.54
CA ASP A 151 -24.00 8.64 -3.36
C ASP A 151 -23.90 9.78 -4.39
N GLU A 152 -23.29 10.93 -4.04
CA GLU A 152 -23.01 11.99 -5.03
C GLU A 152 -21.97 11.54 -6.07
N LYS A 153 -20.92 10.81 -5.66
CA LYS A 153 -19.94 10.24 -6.61
C LYS A 153 -20.62 9.26 -7.58
N LEU A 154 -21.53 8.40 -7.08
CA LEU A 154 -22.31 7.49 -7.89
C LEU A 154 -23.23 8.25 -8.87
N PHE A 155 -23.91 9.31 -8.41
CA PHE A 155 -24.75 10.16 -9.27
C PHE A 155 -23.96 10.80 -10.42
N ILE A 156 -22.75 11.31 -10.15
CA ILE A 156 -21.84 11.86 -11.18
C ILE A 156 -21.44 10.78 -12.19
N GLN A 157 -21.03 9.60 -11.71
CA GLN A 157 -20.57 8.46 -12.51
C GLN A 157 -21.68 7.95 -13.45
N GLU A 158 -22.89 7.76 -12.92
CA GLU A 158 -24.07 7.35 -13.68
C GLU A 158 -24.51 8.43 -14.68
N SER A 159 -24.51 9.72 -14.28
CA SER A 159 -24.92 10.83 -15.16
C SER A 159 -23.96 11.02 -16.34
N LYS A 160 -22.64 10.92 -16.11
CA LYS A 160 -21.62 10.95 -17.18
C LYS A 160 -21.76 9.75 -18.13
N SER A 161 -21.98 8.56 -17.59
CA SER A 161 -22.18 7.34 -18.40
C SER A 161 -23.46 7.40 -19.23
N ASN A 162 -24.54 7.96 -18.67
CA ASN A 162 -25.79 8.20 -19.38
C ASN A 162 -25.64 9.25 -20.51
N LEU A 163 -24.94 10.35 -20.27
CA LEU A 163 -24.59 11.32 -21.32
C LEU A 163 -23.76 10.67 -22.43
N LEU A 164 -22.85 9.76 -22.09
CA LEU A 164 -21.97 9.11 -23.06
C LEU A 164 -22.73 8.15 -24.00
N ILE A 165 -23.68 7.37 -23.48
CA ILE A 165 -24.43 6.38 -24.27
C ILE A 165 -25.61 7.03 -25.02
N ASN A 166 -26.40 7.86 -24.33
CA ASN A 166 -27.66 8.40 -24.87
C ASN A 166 -27.51 9.78 -25.54
N LEU A 167 -26.29 10.19 -25.91
CA LEU A 167 -25.98 11.57 -26.35
C LEU A 167 -26.89 12.09 -27.48
N LYS A 168 -27.27 11.23 -28.43
CA LYS A 168 -28.10 11.60 -29.58
C LYS A 168 -29.60 11.72 -29.28
N ASP A 169 -30.08 11.06 -28.23
CA ASP A 169 -31.50 11.04 -27.84
C ASP A 169 -31.82 12.14 -26.80
N LEU A 170 -30.79 12.89 -26.39
CA LEU A 170 -30.87 14.02 -25.48
C LEU A 170 -30.80 15.33 -26.28
N THR A 171 -31.78 16.21 -26.08
CA THR A 171 -31.72 17.57 -26.62
C THR A 171 -30.62 18.38 -25.92
N GLU A 172 -30.05 19.38 -26.60
CA GLU A 172 -29.00 20.25 -26.04
C GLU A 172 -29.37 20.82 -24.66
N LYS A 173 -30.65 21.22 -24.47
CA LYS A 173 -31.17 21.66 -23.18
C LYS A 173 -31.07 20.58 -22.10
N LYS A 174 -31.41 19.32 -22.39
CA LYS A 174 -31.22 18.20 -21.45
C LYS A 174 -29.74 17.94 -21.17
N ILE A 175 -28.88 18.01 -22.18
CA ILE A 175 -27.42 17.84 -22.01
C ILE A 175 -26.87 18.94 -21.08
N LEU A 176 -27.25 20.20 -21.30
CA LEU A 176 -26.89 21.34 -20.47
C LEU A 176 -27.42 21.21 -19.02
N ASP A 177 -28.67 20.79 -18.85
CA ASP A 177 -29.28 20.60 -17.52
C ASP A 177 -28.65 19.42 -16.75
N ILE A 178 -28.21 18.35 -17.44
CA ILE A 178 -27.45 17.25 -16.81
C ILE A 178 -26.03 17.70 -16.47
N ASN A 179 -25.33 18.41 -17.36
CA ASN A 179 -23.99 18.94 -17.10
C ASN A 179 -23.98 19.91 -15.91
N LYS A 180 -24.98 20.78 -15.78
CA LYS A 180 -25.15 21.65 -14.59
C LYS A 180 -25.32 20.84 -13.30
N LYS A 181 -26.10 19.76 -13.32
CA LYS A 181 -26.26 18.87 -12.15
C LYS A 181 -24.97 18.13 -11.81
N ILE A 182 -24.22 17.66 -12.81
CA ILE A 182 -22.90 17.06 -12.62
C ILE A 182 -21.96 18.06 -11.95
N GLN A 183 -21.91 19.31 -12.43
CA GLN A 183 -21.07 20.35 -11.81
C GLN A 183 -21.45 20.61 -10.34
N ILE A 184 -22.74 20.78 -10.04
CA ILE A 184 -23.23 21.00 -8.66
C ILE A 184 -22.84 19.83 -7.75
N SER A 185 -22.98 18.59 -8.21
CA SER A 185 -22.56 17.41 -7.43
C SER A 185 -21.04 17.29 -7.32
N GLU A 186 -20.26 17.71 -8.31
CA GLU A 186 -18.79 17.79 -8.19
C GLU A 186 -18.35 18.84 -7.16
N GLU A 187 -19.04 19.98 -7.08
CA GLU A 187 -18.85 20.99 -6.03
C GLU A 187 -19.28 20.46 -4.64
N ASN A 188 -20.38 19.70 -4.55
CA ASN A 188 -20.79 19.00 -3.34
C ASN A 188 -19.74 17.96 -2.87
N VAL A 189 -19.15 17.19 -3.80
CA VAL A 189 -18.10 16.21 -3.49
C VAL A 189 -16.89 16.88 -2.87
N ILE A 190 -16.38 17.97 -3.48
CA ILE A 190 -15.24 18.75 -2.94
C ILE A 190 -15.55 19.32 -1.54
N LYS A 191 -16.81 19.69 -1.28
CA LYS A 191 -17.26 20.13 0.04
C LYS A 191 -17.29 18.97 1.05
N LEU A 192 -17.85 17.82 0.66
CA LEU A 192 -17.95 16.62 1.49
C LEU A 192 -16.59 16.01 1.82
N GLU A 193 -15.58 16.14 0.95
CA GLU A 193 -14.18 15.79 1.24
C GLU A 193 -13.60 16.65 2.36
N LYS A 194 -13.82 17.98 2.31
CA LYS A 194 -13.39 18.90 3.37
C LYS A 194 -14.11 18.64 4.69
N GLU A 195 -15.41 18.32 4.64
CA GLU A 195 -16.17 17.86 5.82
C GLU A 195 -15.64 16.52 6.35
N ALA A 196 -15.24 15.59 5.48
CA ALA A 196 -14.65 14.31 5.85
C ALA A 196 -13.26 14.44 6.51
N ASP A 197 -12.39 15.34 6.03
CA ASP A 197 -11.09 15.57 6.68
C ASP A 197 -11.22 16.36 8.00
N VAL A 198 -12.31 17.11 8.21
CA VAL A 198 -12.64 17.68 9.53
C VAL A 198 -13.17 16.60 10.46
N ILE A 199 -14.14 15.78 10.05
CA ILE A 199 -14.70 14.73 10.92
C ILE A 199 -13.66 13.67 11.28
N LYS A 200 -12.75 13.32 10.37
CA LYS A 200 -11.67 12.37 10.59
C LYS A 200 -10.64 12.86 11.63
N ARG A 201 -10.37 14.16 11.68
CA ARG A 201 -9.57 14.78 12.77
C ARG A 201 -10.31 14.69 14.11
N LYS A 202 -11.57 15.08 14.15
CA LYS A 202 -12.47 14.95 15.32
C LYS A 202 -12.58 13.50 15.82
N VAL A 203 -12.62 12.50 14.92
CA VAL A 203 -12.59 11.07 15.27
C VAL A 203 -11.25 10.68 15.91
N LYS A 204 -10.12 11.14 15.36
CA LYS A 204 -8.79 10.90 15.95
C LYS A 204 -8.67 11.54 17.34
N GLU A 205 -9.05 12.80 17.47
CA GLU A 205 -9.05 13.57 18.73
C GLU A 205 -9.92 12.89 19.81
N VAL A 206 -11.15 12.48 19.48
CA VAL A 206 -12.05 11.81 20.42
C VAL A 206 -11.61 10.36 20.72
N SER A 207 -10.92 9.67 19.81
CA SER A 207 -10.26 8.41 20.13
C SER A 207 -9.14 8.66 21.14
N SER A 208 -8.23 9.60 20.90
CA SER A 208 -7.16 9.90 21.86
C SER A 208 -7.67 10.42 23.21
N GLU A 209 -8.80 11.14 23.29
CA GLU A 209 -9.48 11.43 24.58
C GLU A 209 -9.97 10.14 25.27
N TYR A 210 -10.58 9.22 24.51
CA TYR A 210 -11.06 7.93 25.00
C TYR A 210 -9.91 7.07 25.52
N ASP A 211 -8.85 6.88 24.73
CA ASP A 211 -7.72 6.01 25.02
C ASP A 211 -6.93 6.51 26.25
N LEU A 212 -6.70 7.83 26.35
CA LEU A 212 -6.05 8.46 27.51
C LEU A 212 -6.88 8.31 28.80
N LYS A 213 -8.18 8.58 28.73
CA LYS A 213 -9.06 8.50 29.91
C LYS A 213 -9.31 7.05 30.33
N LEU A 214 -9.39 6.11 29.39
CA LEU A 214 -9.48 4.69 29.70
C LEU A 214 -8.20 4.15 30.36
N ARG A 215 -7.01 4.58 29.91
CA ARG A 215 -5.74 4.29 30.62
C ARG A 215 -5.76 4.82 32.06
N ASN A 216 -6.25 6.06 32.28
CA ASN A 216 -6.36 6.61 33.63
C ASN A 216 -7.33 5.79 34.50
N ILE A 217 -8.53 5.47 34.00
CA ILE A 217 -9.50 4.59 34.69
C ILE A 217 -8.86 3.24 35.05
N LEU A 218 -8.13 2.61 34.12
CA LEU A 218 -7.45 1.33 34.36
C LEU A 218 -6.38 1.42 35.45
N SER A 219 -5.65 2.54 35.59
CA SER A 219 -4.69 2.73 36.69
C SER A 219 -5.37 2.76 38.07
N HIS A 220 -6.57 3.36 38.18
CA HIS A 220 -7.37 3.34 39.42
C HIS A 220 -7.95 1.95 39.70
N LEU A 221 -8.32 1.20 38.66
CA LEU A 221 -8.79 -0.19 38.79
C LEU A 221 -7.66 -1.14 39.22
N GLU A 222 -6.43 -0.95 38.75
CA GLU A 222 -5.26 -1.69 39.23
C GLU A 222 -4.92 -1.34 40.68
N PHE A 223 -4.96 -0.05 41.05
CA PHE A 223 -4.75 0.39 42.44
C PHE A 223 -5.69 -0.32 43.41
N ILE A 224 -6.99 -0.34 43.10
CA ILE A 224 -7.99 -0.94 43.99
C ILE A 224 -7.90 -2.47 44.02
N ASP A 225 -7.48 -3.16 42.96
CA ASP A 225 -7.21 -4.61 42.99
C ASP A 225 -5.95 -4.96 43.80
N ARG A 226 -4.85 -4.22 43.59
CA ARG A 226 -3.63 -4.34 44.41
C ARG A 226 -3.91 -4.04 45.89
N LYS A 227 -4.87 -3.17 46.20
CA LYS A 227 -5.36 -2.94 47.56
C LYS A 227 -6.21 -4.12 48.05
N ARG A 228 -7.25 -4.51 47.30
CA ARG A 228 -8.14 -5.65 47.55
C ARG A 228 -7.36 -6.92 47.92
N PHE A 229 -6.38 -7.31 47.11
CA PHE A 229 -5.57 -8.52 47.33
C PHE A 229 -4.72 -8.44 48.61
N ARG A 230 -4.10 -7.27 48.89
CA ARG A 230 -3.34 -7.05 50.14
C ARG A 230 -4.24 -7.19 51.38
N TYR A 231 -5.44 -6.60 51.34
CA TYR A 231 -6.40 -6.69 52.44
C TYR A 231 -6.97 -8.11 52.60
N MET A 232 -7.32 -8.83 51.52
CA MET A 232 -7.75 -10.24 51.64
C MET A 232 -6.69 -11.14 52.25
N LYS A 233 -5.41 -10.97 51.87
CA LYS A 233 -4.29 -11.72 52.45
C LYS A 233 -4.15 -11.47 53.96
N ASP A 234 -4.29 -10.22 54.40
CA ASP A 234 -4.24 -9.85 55.81
C ASP A 234 -5.47 -10.36 56.59
N LEU A 235 -6.68 -10.15 56.06
CA LEU A 235 -7.94 -10.63 56.65
C LEU A 235 -7.94 -12.15 56.80
N THR A 236 -7.49 -12.89 55.79
CA THR A 236 -7.39 -14.37 55.82
C THR A 236 -6.35 -14.81 56.84
N LYS A 237 -5.21 -14.11 56.95
CA LYS A 237 -4.21 -14.37 57.98
C LYS A 237 -4.76 -14.10 59.38
N ARG A 238 -5.52 -13.02 59.58
CA ARG A 238 -6.19 -12.71 60.86
C ARG A 238 -7.26 -13.74 61.21
N PHE A 239 -8.07 -14.18 60.24
CA PHE A 239 -9.07 -15.24 60.43
C PHE A 239 -8.40 -16.57 60.82
N SER A 240 -7.34 -16.96 60.10
CA SER A 240 -6.53 -18.14 60.43
C SER A 240 -5.84 -18.01 61.80
N GLN A 241 -5.41 -16.80 62.20
CA GLN A 241 -4.85 -16.55 63.53
C GLN A 241 -5.93 -16.64 64.62
N ILE A 242 -7.15 -16.15 64.39
CA ILE A 242 -8.28 -16.35 65.32
C ILE A 242 -8.56 -17.84 65.46
N GLN A 243 -8.71 -18.57 64.36
CA GLN A 243 -8.91 -20.03 64.41
C GLN A 243 -7.75 -20.75 65.11
N THR A 244 -6.50 -20.34 64.87
CA THR A 244 -5.30 -20.90 65.54
C THR A 244 -5.29 -20.56 67.02
N ASN A 245 -5.71 -19.36 67.43
CA ASN A 245 -5.80 -18.95 68.83
C ASN A 245 -6.95 -19.68 69.54
N THR A 246 -8.11 -19.86 68.89
CA THR A 246 -9.22 -20.66 69.42
C THR A 246 -8.82 -22.13 69.52
N ALA A 247 -8.14 -22.68 68.52
CA ALA A 247 -7.60 -24.04 68.55
C ALA A 247 -6.56 -24.21 69.66
N LYS A 248 -5.58 -23.29 69.78
CA LYS A 248 -4.60 -23.28 70.88
C LYS A 248 -5.27 -23.14 72.24
N MET A 249 -6.27 -22.28 72.41
CA MET A 249 -7.06 -22.21 73.65
C MET A 249 -7.71 -23.56 73.95
N VAL A 250 -8.37 -24.19 72.96
CA VAL A 250 -8.97 -25.53 73.15
C VAL A 250 -7.91 -26.58 73.46
N ILE A 251 -6.73 -26.53 72.83
CA ILE A 251 -5.60 -27.47 72.94
C ILE A 251 -4.72 -27.22 74.18
N GLU A 252 -4.71 -26.03 74.76
CA GLU A 252 -4.05 -25.72 76.04
C GLU A 252 -4.96 -26.16 77.19
N GLN A 253 -6.28 -25.94 77.08
CA GLN A 253 -7.25 -26.50 78.03
C GLN A 253 -7.38 -28.02 77.88
N HIS A 254 -7.32 -28.56 76.66
CA HIS A 254 -7.15 -30.00 76.43
C HIS A 254 -5.79 -30.48 76.91
N GLY A 255 -4.68 -29.78 76.74
CA GLY A 255 -3.35 -30.21 77.20
C GLY A 255 -3.26 -30.42 78.71
N VAL A 256 -4.04 -29.68 79.49
CA VAL A 256 -4.23 -29.88 80.95
C VAL A 256 -5.06 -31.14 81.26
N VAL A 257 -5.82 -31.67 80.31
CA VAL A 257 -6.51 -32.97 80.32
C VAL A 257 -5.65 -34.07 79.68
N ASP A 258 -4.91 -33.77 78.63
CA ASP A 258 -4.19 -34.71 77.76
C ASP A 258 -2.83 -35.10 78.32
N THR A 259 -2.21 -34.28 79.18
CA THR A 259 -1.17 -34.75 80.12
C THR A 259 -1.67 -35.80 81.12
N LYS A 260 -2.91 -36.29 80.98
CA LYS A 260 -3.48 -37.48 81.65
C LYS A 260 -4.08 -38.50 80.64
N ILE A 261 -4.03 -38.22 79.34
CA ILE A 261 -4.47 -39.08 78.23
C ILE A 261 -3.27 -39.54 77.37
N GLU A 262 -2.08 -38.93 77.53
CA GLU A 262 -0.74 -39.33 77.03
C GLU A 262 -0.29 -40.71 77.56
N LEU A 263 -1.03 -41.75 77.20
CA LEU A 263 -0.82 -43.17 77.51
C LEU A 263 -1.12 -44.10 76.32
N LEU A 264 -1.58 -43.58 75.18
CA LEU A 264 -2.04 -44.35 74.00
C LEU A 264 -1.64 -43.63 72.68
N ASN A 265 -1.40 -44.37 71.59
CA ASN A 265 -0.51 -43.92 70.50
C ASN A 265 -1.05 -44.05 69.05
N GLU A 266 -0.27 -43.49 68.12
CA GLU A 266 -0.31 -43.47 66.66
C GLU A 266 -0.53 -44.85 65.97
N GLU A 267 -1.24 -44.83 64.82
CA GLU A 267 -0.95 -45.73 63.66
C GLU A 267 -1.66 -45.24 62.37
N ASN A 268 -2.84 -44.60 62.50
CA ASN A 268 -3.77 -44.36 61.37
C ASN A 268 -3.52 -43.12 60.49
N GLU A 269 -2.44 -42.35 60.66
CA GLU A 269 -2.19 -41.17 59.80
C GLU A 269 -1.83 -41.52 58.34
N PHE A 270 -1.29 -42.71 58.09
CA PHE A 270 -0.51 -42.96 56.87
C PHE A 270 -1.31 -43.11 55.56
N ASN A 271 -2.56 -43.59 55.62
CA ASN A 271 -3.24 -44.14 54.43
C ASN A 271 -3.89 -43.09 53.50
N GLU A 272 -4.52 -42.06 54.06
CA GLU A 272 -5.44 -41.13 53.37
C GLU A 272 -4.93 -40.45 52.07
N TYR A 273 -3.60 -40.34 51.95
CA TYR A 273 -2.85 -39.43 51.05
C TYR A 273 -3.07 -39.68 49.54
N ILE A 274 -3.38 -40.92 49.14
CA ILE A 274 -3.24 -41.40 47.75
C ILE A 274 -4.35 -40.92 46.80
N THR A 275 -5.56 -40.61 47.28
CA THR A 275 -6.77 -40.55 46.44
C THR A 275 -6.99 -39.21 45.70
N SER A 276 -5.91 -38.45 45.47
CA SER A 276 -5.93 -37.18 44.74
C SER A 276 -5.30 -37.29 43.32
N VAL A 277 -5.40 -36.20 42.52
CA VAL A 277 -4.62 -35.95 41.28
C VAL A 277 -4.89 -36.84 40.03
N LYS A 278 -6.14 -36.93 39.51
CA LYS A 278 -6.40 -37.31 38.09
C LYS A 278 -7.52 -36.42 37.46
N SER A 279 -7.28 -35.86 36.25
CA SER A 279 -7.87 -34.57 35.80
C SER A 279 -8.26 -34.45 34.30
N ILE A 280 -9.09 -33.44 33.96
CA ILE A 280 -9.74 -33.14 32.64
C ILE A 280 -10.11 -31.63 32.58
N LYS A 281 -10.28 -30.83 31.48
CA LYS A 281 -9.76 -30.67 30.08
C LYS A 281 -10.28 -29.30 29.52
N PRO A 282 -9.55 -28.54 28.67
CA PRO A 282 -10.01 -27.25 28.09
C PRO A 282 -10.11 -27.16 26.53
N THR A 283 -10.84 -26.16 26.00
CA THR A 283 -10.89 -25.77 24.56
C THR A 283 -11.27 -24.28 24.33
N SER A 284 -10.99 -23.69 23.17
CA SER A 284 -11.32 -22.30 22.73
C SER A 284 -11.35 -22.21 21.17
N ASN A 285 -11.58 -21.11 20.43
CA ASN A 285 -11.75 -19.66 20.70
C ASN A 285 -12.59 -18.96 19.58
N ILE A 286 -12.86 -17.63 19.66
CA ILE A 286 -13.50 -16.78 18.61
C ILE A 286 -12.64 -15.51 18.34
N ILE A 287 -12.80 -14.86 17.17
CA ILE A 287 -11.81 -13.98 16.49
C ILE A 287 -12.28 -12.50 16.38
N SER A 288 -11.33 -11.55 16.35
CA SER A 288 -11.55 -10.08 16.33
C SER A 288 -11.21 -9.40 14.96
N LYS A 289 -11.41 -8.07 14.86
CA LYS A 289 -11.39 -7.27 13.60
C LYS A 289 -10.10 -7.32 12.78
N ASP A 290 -8.95 -7.55 13.39
CA ASP A 290 -7.66 -7.77 12.71
C ASP A 290 -7.75 -8.88 11.64
N SER A 291 -8.66 -9.85 11.84
CA SER A 291 -8.96 -10.90 10.85
C SER A 291 -9.53 -10.38 9.52
N GLU A 292 -10.23 -9.25 9.47
CA GLU A 292 -10.83 -8.74 8.23
C GLU A 292 -9.74 -8.22 7.27
N GLN A 293 -8.81 -7.42 7.77
CA GLN A 293 -7.67 -6.96 6.97
C GLN A 293 -6.76 -8.14 6.57
N LYS A 294 -6.52 -9.10 7.47
CA LYS A 294 -5.79 -10.33 7.15
C LYS A 294 -6.52 -11.21 6.13
N LEU A 295 -7.86 -11.22 6.11
CA LEU A 295 -8.66 -11.89 5.10
C LEU A 295 -8.56 -11.20 3.74
N LEU A 296 -8.64 -9.86 3.68
CA LEU A 296 -8.45 -9.10 2.44
C LEU A 296 -7.05 -9.33 1.84
N VAL A 297 -6.00 -9.26 2.66
CA VAL A 297 -4.62 -9.57 2.24
C VAL A 297 -4.50 -11.02 1.76
N ARG A 298 -5.15 -11.98 2.44
CA ARG A 298 -5.18 -13.39 2.01
C ARG A 298 -5.84 -13.56 0.64
N ILE A 299 -7.03 -13.00 0.43
CA ILE A 299 -7.77 -13.10 -0.84
C ILE A 299 -6.97 -12.44 -1.98
N ALA A 300 -6.39 -11.26 -1.73
CA ALA A 300 -5.54 -10.59 -2.69
C ALA A 300 -4.31 -11.43 -3.05
N SER A 301 -3.57 -11.95 -2.06
CA SER A 301 -2.40 -12.82 -2.28
C SER A 301 -2.76 -14.11 -3.02
N GLN A 302 -3.89 -14.75 -2.69
CA GLN A 302 -4.38 -15.96 -3.35
C GLN A 302 -4.73 -15.73 -4.83
N SER A 303 -5.20 -14.54 -5.20
CA SER A 303 -5.46 -14.19 -6.60
C SER A 303 -4.19 -14.19 -7.48
N TRP A 304 -3.00 -14.23 -6.88
CA TRP A 304 -1.70 -14.29 -7.54
C TRP A 304 -0.96 -15.63 -7.38
N ASP A 305 -1.52 -16.62 -6.65
CA ASP A 305 -0.80 -17.87 -6.30
C ASP A 305 -0.32 -18.67 -7.52
N PHE A 306 -1.03 -18.60 -8.64
CA PHE A 306 -0.66 -19.29 -9.88
C PHE A 306 0.74 -18.89 -10.40
N MET A 307 1.17 -17.65 -10.16
CA MET A 307 2.49 -17.10 -10.56
C MET A 307 3.65 -17.77 -9.81
N LYS A 308 3.41 -18.37 -8.64
CA LYS A 308 4.44 -18.95 -7.76
C LYS A 308 4.90 -20.35 -8.22
N SER A 309 4.24 -20.92 -9.22
CA SER A 309 4.50 -22.30 -9.67
C SER A 309 5.47 -22.35 -10.85
N ALA A 310 6.44 -23.28 -10.85
CA ALA A 310 7.26 -23.57 -12.03
C ALA A 310 6.46 -24.32 -13.11
N SER A 311 6.71 -24.01 -14.39
CA SER A 311 6.15 -24.74 -15.53
C SER A 311 6.70 -26.16 -15.65
N GLY A 312 6.05 -26.97 -16.51
CA GLY A 312 6.56 -28.30 -16.86
C GLY A 312 7.88 -28.27 -17.63
N THR A 313 8.21 -27.16 -18.31
CA THR A 313 9.51 -26.99 -19.00
C THR A 313 10.64 -26.90 -17.99
N VAL A 314 10.51 -25.96 -17.03
CA VAL A 314 11.52 -25.74 -15.98
C VAL A 314 11.77 -27.02 -15.18
N LYS A 315 10.71 -27.72 -14.78
CA LYS A 315 10.82 -29.00 -14.04
C LYS A 315 11.61 -30.05 -14.84
N LYS A 316 11.27 -30.25 -16.11
CA LYS A 316 11.98 -31.21 -16.98
C LYS A 316 13.46 -30.89 -17.18
N THR A 317 13.83 -29.61 -17.23
CA THR A 317 15.24 -29.19 -17.30
C THR A 317 15.98 -29.52 -16.00
N PHE A 318 15.38 -29.27 -14.84
CA PHE A 318 15.95 -29.71 -13.56
C PHE A 318 15.98 -31.24 -13.40
N GLU A 319 15.05 -31.97 -14.02
CA GLU A 319 15.03 -33.44 -14.07
C GLU A 319 16.09 -34.03 -15.01
N SER A 320 16.44 -33.36 -16.13
CA SER A 320 17.48 -33.83 -17.06
C SER A 320 18.90 -33.44 -16.66
N GLY A 321 19.07 -32.31 -15.96
CA GLY A 321 20.39 -31.77 -15.59
C GLY A 321 21.19 -31.18 -16.76
N GLU A 322 20.57 -31.04 -17.94
CA GLU A 322 21.21 -30.47 -19.13
C GLU A 322 21.13 -28.93 -19.15
N LYS A 323 22.16 -28.25 -19.67
CA LYS A 323 22.15 -26.79 -19.82
C LYS A 323 21.10 -26.35 -20.84
N PHE A 324 20.17 -25.52 -20.39
CA PHE A 324 19.10 -24.98 -21.23
C PHE A 324 19.65 -24.02 -22.29
N THR A 325 19.05 -24.08 -23.48
CA THR A 325 19.23 -23.11 -24.57
C THR A 325 17.87 -22.93 -25.25
N ASP A 326 17.46 -21.69 -25.47
CA ASP A 326 16.10 -21.33 -25.85
C ASP A 326 15.88 -21.44 -27.37
N SER A 327 15.39 -22.60 -27.81
CA SER A 327 15.12 -22.86 -29.24
C SER A 327 14.07 -21.95 -29.87
N LEU A 328 13.27 -21.20 -29.08
CA LEU A 328 12.27 -20.26 -29.57
C LEU A 328 12.78 -18.81 -29.63
N PHE A 329 13.92 -18.53 -28.98
CA PHE A 329 14.61 -17.23 -28.96
C PHE A 329 16.12 -17.45 -28.81
N PRO A 330 16.77 -18.05 -29.82
CA PRO A 330 18.14 -18.56 -29.69
C PRO A 330 19.18 -17.46 -29.47
N PRO A 331 20.33 -17.77 -28.84
CA PRO A 331 21.44 -16.84 -28.65
C PRO A 331 22.20 -16.59 -29.97
N LYS A 332 21.55 -15.87 -30.89
CA LYS A 332 22.01 -15.55 -32.25
C LYS A 332 21.42 -14.21 -32.71
N ASN A 333 22.05 -13.58 -33.71
CA ASN A 333 21.60 -12.32 -34.29
C ASN A 333 20.10 -12.26 -34.65
N ILE A 334 19.50 -13.35 -35.11
CA ILE A 334 18.06 -13.42 -35.44
C ILE A 334 17.12 -13.03 -34.27
N SER A 335 17.57 -13.17 -33.01
CA SER A 335 16.83 -12.73 -31.81
C SER A 335 17.05 -11.24 -31.49
N ILE A 336 18.12 -10.62 -31.99
CA ILE A 336 18.37 -9.18 -31.94
C ILE A 336 17.63 -8.50 -33.09
N ASP A 337 18.06 -8.82 -34.30
CA ASP A 337 17.60 -8.30 -35.58
C ASP A 337 17.91 -9.33 -36.69
N PRO A 338 16.89 -9.88 -37.38
CA PRO A 338 17.09 -10.80 -38.52
C PRO A 338 17.88 -10.22 -39.69
N GLU A 339 18.07 -8.90 -39.75
CA GLU A 339 18.78 -8.19 -40.82
C GLU A 339 20.25 -7.85 -40.45
N MET A 340 20.71 -8.21 -39.24
CA MET A 340 22.03 -7.83 -38.71
C MET A 340 23.13 -8.87 -38.98
N GLU A 341 24.29 -8.42 -39.47
CA GLU A 341 25.48 -9.25 -39.69
C GLU A 341 26.13 -9.74 -38.39
N ASP A 342 26.65 -10.98 -38.39
CA ASP A 342 27.20 -11.68 -37.21
C ASP A 342 28.41 -10.94 -36.60
N SER A 343 28.10 -10.11 -35.60
CA SER A 343 29.03 -9.13 -35.01
C SER A 343 28.91 -8.98 -33.49
N VAL A 344 27.82 -9.51 -32.90
CA VAL A 344 27.47 -9.43 -31.47
C VAL A 344 27.77 -10.76 -30.78
N LEU A 345 28.38 -10.71 -29.60
CA LEU A 345 28.64 -11.91 -28.79
C LEU A 345 27.42 -12.26 -27.94
N TRP A 346 27.26 -13.54 -27.61
CA TRP A 346 26.27 -14.02 -26.65
C TRP A 346 26.98 -14.81 -25.54
N MET A 347 26.89 -14.32 -24.30
CA MET A 347 27.63 -14.84 -23.14
C MET A 347 26.65 -15.27 -22.05
N ARG A 348 26.96 -16.30 -21.24
CA ARG A 348 26.10 -16.69 -20.10
C ARG A 348 26.17 -15.61 -19.02
N ALA A 349 25.17 -15.57 -18.12
CA ALA A 349 25.12 -14.55 -17.07
C ALA A 349 26.36 -14.56 -16.17
N VAL A 350 26.90 -15.76 -15.88
CA VAL A 350 28.12 -15.93 -15.08
C VAL A 350 29.37 -15.40 -15.80
N ASP A 351 29.48 -15.59 -17.11
CA ASP A 351 30.63 -15.12 -17.92
C ASP A 351 30.62 -13.58 -18.06
N LEU A 352 29.42 -12.99 -18.05
CA LEU A 352 29.19 -11.56 -18.34
C LEU A 352 29.15 -10.67 -17.09
N LEU A 353 28.75 -11.22 -15.93
CA LEU A 353 28.61 -10.47 -14.69
C LEU A 353 29.65 -10.88 -13.62
N GLY A 354 30.17 -12.11 -13.69
CA GLY A 354 30.84 -12.79 -12.59
C GLY A 354 29.82 -13.43 -11.63
N PRO A 355 30.09 -13.52 -10.32
CA PRO A 355 29.08 -13.89 -9.34
C PRO A 355 27.92 -12.87 -9.31
N PHE A 356 26.69 -13.34 -9.54
CA PHE A 356 25.48 -12.51 -9.62
C PHE A 356 24.34 -13.08 -8.78
N LYS A 357 23.36 -12.26 -8.36
CA LYS A 357 22.03 -12.75 -7.93
C LYS A 357 21.05 -12.55 -9.09
N ILE A 358 20.01 -13.38 -9.19
CA ILE A 358 18.93 -13.10 -10.15
C ILE A 358 18.19 -11.83 -9.74
N ILE A 359 17.82 -11.73 -8.45
CA ILE A 359 17.18 -10.59 -7.84
C ILE A 359 17.44 -10.59 -6.32
N SER A 360 17.52 -9.43 -5.69
CA SER A 360 17.41 -9.27 -4.24
C SER A 360 16.53 -8.05 -3.92
N PRO A 361 15.54 -8.13 -3.02
CA PRO A 361 14.66 -6.99 -2.72
C PRO A 361 15.40 -5.75 -2.19
N GLU A 362 16.60 -5.93 -1.64
CA GLU A 362 17.48 -4.90 -1.09
C GLU A 362 18.23 -4.11 -2.19
N THR A 363 18.47 -4.71 -3.36
CA THR A 363 19.27 -4.14 -4.47
C THR A 363 18.40 -3.60 -5.60
N VAL A 364 17.13 -4.02 -5.68
CA VAL A 364 16.14 -3.48 -6.64
C VAL A 364 15.80 -2.04 -6.26
N LEU A 365 16.51 -1.10 -6.86
CA LEU A 365 16.41 0.33 -6.61
C LEU A 365 16.09 1.07 -7.92
N ALA A 366 15.30 2.14 -7.84
CA ALA A 366 14.88 2.91 -9.02
C ALA A 366 16.06 3.41 -9.87
N TYR A 367 17.20 3.70 -9.24
CA TYR A 367 18.43 4.17 -9.89
C TYR A 367 19.46 3.06 -10.16
N ASP A 368 19.15 1.78 -9.91
CA ASP A 368 20.07 0.66 -10.18
C ASP A 368 20.28 0.43 -11.69
N ILE A 369 19.26 0.72 -12.50
CA ILE A 369 19.26 0.46 -13.94
C ILE A 369 20.31 1.34 -14.65
N LYS A 370 21.12 0.69 -15.49
CA LYS A 370 22.00 1.28 -16.50
C LYS A 370 21.41 1.00 -17.89
N PRO A 371 20.63 1.92 -18.49
CA PRO A 371 20.30 1.83 -19.91
C PRO A 371 21.54 2.13 -20.76
N GLN A 372 21.74 1.37 -21.83
CA GLN A 372 22.84 1.59 -22.77
C GLN A 372 22.58 2.86 -23.59
N LYS A 373 23.42 3.91 -23.44
CA LYS A 373 23.22 5.22 -24.10
C LYS A 373 23.13 5.17 -25.64
N SER A 374 23.60 4.09 -26.26
CA SER A 374 23.66 3.92 -27.73
C SER A 374 22.40 3.34 -28.37
N ILE A 375 21.35 3.01 -27.59
CA ILE A 375 20.19 2.25 -28.09
C ILE A 375 18.88 2.98 -27.78
N THR A 376 18.30 3.60 -28.81
CA THR A 376 17.05 4.37 -28.71
C THR A 376 15.79 3.55 -28.95
N GLY A 377 14.66 3.99 -28.40
CA GLY A 377 13.34 3.36 -28.57
C GLY A 377 12.97 2.29 -27.54
N TYR A 378 13.78 2.11 -26.49
CA TYR A 378 13.58 1.16 -25.39
C TYR A 378 13.18 1.86 -24.07
N GLU A 379 13.12 3.19 -24.07
CA GLU A 379 12.91 4.05 -22.91
C GLU A 379 11.57 3.76 -22.24
N TRP A 380 10.58 3.29 -23.00
CA TRP A 380 9.26 2.89 -22.48
C TRP A 380 9.35 1.78 -21.40
N LEU A 381 10.25 0.80 -21.61
CA LEU A 381 10.43 -0.33 -20.70
C LEU A 381 11.35 0.04 -19.54
N THR A 382 12.47 0.71 -19.82
CA THR A 382 13.43 1.08 -18.77
C THR A 382 12.81 2.08 -17.79
N SER A 383 12.06 3.07 -18.28
CA SER A 383 11.27 3.99 -17.45
C SER A 383 10.27 3.23 -16.56
N ALA A 384 9.53 2.27 -17.11
CA ALA A 384 8.60 1.49 -16.31
C ALA A 384 9.31 0.67 -15.21
N LEU A 385 10.49 0.12 -15.49
CA LEU A 385 11.29 -0.62 -14.52
C LEU A 385 11.85 0.30 -13.41
N GLU A 386 12.33 1.51 -13.72
CA GLU A 386 12.74 2.50 -12.70
C GLU A 386 11.58 2.82 -11.73
N PHE A 387 10.33 2.74 -12.20
CA PHE A 387 9.13 3.07 -11.43
C PHE A 387 8.58 1.88 -10.64
N ILE A 388 8.58 0.69 -11.23
CA ILE A 388 8.15 -0.54 -10.55
C ILE A 388 9.17 -0.95 -9.48
N ALA A 389 10.46 -0.65 -9.66
CA ALA A 389 11.50 -0.84 -8.64
C ALA A 389 11.23 -0.06 -7.34
N SER A 390 10.39 0.98 -7.34
CA SER A 390 9.91 1.62 -6.10
C SER A 390 9.06 0.70 -5.21
N LYS A 391 8.71 -0.50 -5.70
CA LYS A 391 8.01 -1.58 -4.99
C LYS A 391 8.68 -2.93 -5.36
N PRO A 392 9.84 -3.29 -4.76
CA PRO A 392 10.63 -4.46 -5.17
C PRO A 392 9.86 -5.78 -5.30
N ALA A 393 8.85 -6.00 -4.44
CA ALA A 393 7.96 -7.16 -4.51
C ALA A 393 7.20 -7.32 -5.85
N LEU A 394 6.99 -6.24 -6.62
CA LEU A 394 6.42 -6.33 -7.97
C LEU A 394 7.42 -6.94 -8.97
N ILE A 395 8.70 -6.53 -8.91
CA ILE A 395 9.78 -7.13 -9.72
C ILE A 395 9.98 -8.59 -9.29
N GLU A 396 10.04 -8.86 -7.98
CA GLU A 396 10.26 -10.19 -7.41
C GLU A 396 9.17 -11.21 -7.81
N ARG A 397 7.93 -10.74 -8.01
CA ARG A 397 6.80 -11.56 -8.46
C ARG A 397 6.86 -11.92 -9.95
N ILE A 398 7.66 -11.20 -10.75
CA ILE A 398 7.94 -11.59 -12.15
C ILE A 398 8.74 -12.90 -12.16
N PHE A 399 9.71 -13.06 -11.25
CA PHE A 399 10.61 -14.22 -11.24
C PHE A 399 9.98 -15.46 -10.59
N VAL A 400 9.86 -16.55 -11.35
CA VAL A 400 9.56 -17.88 -10.81
C VAL A 400 10.84 -18.55 -10.31
N VAL A 401 11.91 -18.49 -11.12
CA VAL A 401 13.26 -18.92 -10.74
C VAL A 401 14.00 -17.71 -10.17
N LYS A 402 14.31 -17.73 -8.87
CA LYS A 402 14.88 -16.59 -8.11
C LYS A 402 16.34 -16.77 -7.68
N THR A 403 16.87 -17.99 -7.78
CA THR A 403 18.27 -18.32 -7.48
C THR A 403 19.02 -18.68 -8.77
N PRO A 404 20.28 -18.25 -8.94
CA PRO A 404 21.15 -18.74 -10.02
C PRO A 404 21.18 -20.27 -10.06
N ASN A 405 21.37 -20.84 -11.25
CA ASN A 405 21.42 -22.29 -11.47
C ASN A 405 22.34 -22.61 -12.65
N ASP A 406 23.12 -23.70 -12.54
CA ASP A 406 24.14 -24.08 -13.54
C ASP A 406 23.56 -24.51 -14.89
N LEU A 407 22.26 -24.81 -14.90
CA LEU A 407 21.48 -25.14 -16.09
C LEU A 407 21.16 -23.91 -16.95
N GLY A 408 21.29 -22.70 -16.39
CA GLY A 408 21.06 -21.46 -17.14
C GLY A 408 19.61 -21.25 -17.58
N ILE A 409 18.63 -21.76 -16.80
CA ILE A 409 17.20 -21.60 -17.09
C ILE A 409 16.55 -20.57 -16.17
N LEU A 410 15.73 -19.70 -16.76
CA LEU A 410 14.93 -18.68 -16.07
C LEU A 410 13.47 -18.79 -16.51
N GLU A 411 12.55 -18.38 -15.65
CA GLU A 411 11.12 -18.30 -16.01
C GLU A 411 10.46 -17.07 -15.37
N LEU A 412 9.80 -16.30 -16.23
CA LEU A 412 9.25 -14.97 -15.93
C LEU A 412 7.74 -14.94 -16.15
N ASN A 413 6.97 -14.37 -15.23
CA ASN A 413 5.54 -14.14 -15.37
C ASN A 413 5.28 -12.78 -16.03
N MET A 414 4.68 -12.74 -17.22
CA MET A 414 4.38 -11.49 -17.95
C MET A 414 2.90 -11.40 -18.36
N CYS A 415 2.28 -10.22 -18.20
CA CYS A 415 0.87 -9.98 -18.48
C CYS A 415 0.65 -9.54 -19.95
N ILE A 416 0.33 -10.48 -20.83
CA ILE A 416 0.24 -10.26 -22.28
C ILE A 416 -1.23 -10.17 -22.69
N GLY A 417 -1.79 -8.95 -22.71
CA GLY A 417 -3.18 -8.69 -23.08
C GLY A 417 -4.17 -9.14 -22.00
N GLY A 418 -3.96 -8.68 -20.77
CA GLY A 418 -4.79 -8.97 -19.60
C GLY A 418 -4.58 -10.35 -18.96
N GLU A 419 -3.68 -11.20 -19.47
CA GLU A 419 -3.42 -12.54 -18.93
C GLU A 419 -1.94 -12.79 -18.67
N PHE A 420 -1.62 -13.49 -17.57
CA PHE A 420 -0.24 -13.85 -17.27
C PHE A 420 0.21 -15.15 -17.96
N TYR A 421 1.32 -15.04 -18.68
CA TYR A 421 2.02 -16.15 -19.34
C TYR A 421 3.38 -16.37 -18.67
N LYS A 422 3.85 -17.62 -18.68
CA LYS A 422 5.20 -17.99 -18.23
C LYS A 422 6.14 -17.98 -19.43
N ILE A 423 7.12 -17.09 -19.38
CA ILE A 423 8.12 -16.87 -20.41
C ILE A 423 9.42 -17.48 -19.90
N THR A 424 9.66 -18.74 -20.26
CA THR A 424 10.95 -19.42 -20.04
C THR A 424 11.99 -18.82 -20.99
N ILE A 425 13.19 -18.50 -20.49
CA ILE A 425 14.35 -18.04 -21.28
C ILE A 425 15.62 -18.73 -20.76
N ASP A 426 16.67 -18.81 -21.60
CA ASP A 426 18.02 -19.11 -21.13
C ASP A 426 18.74 -17.85 -20.61
N ASP A 427 19.89 -18.02 -19.97
CA ASP A 427 20.72 -16.94 -19.42
C ASP A 427 21.84 -16.46 -20.38
N PHE A 428 21.78 -16.74 -21.68
CA PHE A 428 22.68 -16.07 -22.64
C PHE A 428 22.21 -14.62 -22.91
N PHE A 429 23.09 -13.64 -22.86
CA PHE A 429 22.75 -12.23 -23.14
C PHE A 429 23.65 -11.62 -24.22
N PRO A 430 23.13 -10.72 -25.07
CA PRO A 430 23.93 -9.98 -26.04
C PRO A 430 25.00 -9.10 -25.35
N ALA A 431 26.23 -9.18 -25.85
CA ALA A 431 27.39 -8.48 -25.31
C ALA A 431 28.25 -7.83 -26.41
N SER A 432 28.95 -6.75 -26.06
CA SER A 432 30.00 -6.16 -26.89
C SER A 432 31.22 -7.08 -26.97
N ARG A 433 32.14 -6.79 -27.91
CA ARG A 433 33.42 -7.53 -28.04
C ARG A 433 34.31 -7.40 -26.80
N ASP A 434 34.07 -6.37 -26.00
CA ASP A 434 34.78 -6.04 -24.76
C ASP A 434 34.17 -6.72 -23.52
N GLY A 435 33.19 -7.63 -23.71
CA GLY A 435 32.55 -8.37 -22.62
C GLY A 435 31.60 -7.53 -21.75
N ASN A 436 31.03 -6.44 -22.29
CA ASN A 436 30.01 -5.65 -21.60
C ASN A 436 28.60 -6.01 -22.12
N PRO A 437 27.54 -6.01 -21.28
CA PRO A 437 26.17 -6.15 -21.75
C PRO A 437 25.85 -5.12 -22.85
N LEU A 438 25.13 -5.53 -23.89
CA LEU A 438 24.73 -4.62 -24.98
C LEU A 438 23.49 -3.78 -24.62
N TYR A 439 22.60 -4.30 -23.77
CA TYR A 439 21.34 -3.68 -23.39
C TYR A 439 21.27 -3.39 -21.86
N SER A 440 20.07 -3.24 -21.28
CA SER A 440 19.88 -2.77 -19.91
C SER A 440 20.55 -3.66 -18.87
N SER A 441 21.47 -3.08 -18.10
CA SER A 441 22.18 -3.73 -17.00
C SER A 441 21.93 -3.02 -15.68
N THR A 442 22.61 -3.43 -14.60
CA THR A 442 22.44 -2.90 -13.24
C THR A 442 23.76 -2.36 -12.67
N LYS A 443 23.70 -1.51 -11.64
CA LYS A 443 24.86 -1.11 -10.83
C LYS A 443 25.23 -2.22 -9.86
N SER A 444 24.24 -2.90 -9.30
CA SER A 444 24.34 -4.09 -8.44
C SER A 444 24.98 -5.31 -9.10
N LYS A 445 24.96 -5.40 -10.43
CA LYS A 445 25.20 -6.62 -11.24
C LYS A 445 24.18 -7.75 -11.02
N ASP A 446 23.02 -7.46 -10.43
CA ASP A 446 21.92 -8.43 -10.39
C ASP A 446 21.24 -8.55 -11.75
N LEU A 447 20.81 -9.77 -12.11
CA LEU A 447 20.36 -10.12 -13.46
C LEU A 447 18.96 -9.57 -13.83
N TRP A 448 18.22 -9.03 -12.86
CA TRP A 448 16.77 -8.82 -12.97
C TRP A 448 16.35 -7.96 -14.18
N ALA A 449 17.07 -6.87 -14.45
CA ALA A 449 16.78 -5.97 -15.57
C ALA A 449 17.00 -6.67 -16.92
N MET A 450 18.17 -7.30 -17.10
CA MET A 450 18.56 -8.03 -18.32
C MET A 450 17.57 -9.17 -18.62
N ALA A 451 17.21 -9.95 -17.59
CA ALA A 451 16.28 -11.07 -17.73
C ALA A 451 14.88 -10.59 -18.16
N ILE A 452 14.34 -9.54 -17.53
CA ILE A 452 13.04 -8.98 -17.92
C ILE A 452 13.09 -8.46 -19.35
N GLU A 453 14.08 -7.65 -19.69
CA GLU A 453 14.24 -7.07 -21.03
C GLU A 453 14.34 -8.15 -22.12
N LYS A 454 15.13 -9.21 -21.89
CA LYS A 454 15.17 -10.38 -22.78
C LYS A 454 13.82 -11.10 -22.88
N GLY A 455 13.08 -11.23 -21.78
CA GLY A 455 11.73 -11.77 -21.78
C GLY A 455 10.75 -10.94 -22.62
N VAL A 456 10.83 -9.61 -22.54
CA VAL A 456 10.02 -8.70 -23.38
C VAL A 456 10.46 -8.79 -24.84
N ALA A 457 11.77 -8.83 -25.13
CA ALA A 457 12.29 -9.06 -26.47
C ALA A 457 11.79 -10.37 -27.09
N LYS A 458 11.71 -11.45 -26.30
CA LYS A 458 11.12 -12.74 -26.72
C LYS A 458 9.62 -12.65 -27.01
N VAL A 459 8.85 -11.89 -26.22
CA VAL A 459 7.41 -11.65 -26.45
C VAL A 459 7.17 -10.77 -27.69
N CYS A 460 7.99 -9.74 -27.90
CA CYS A 460 8.04 -8.95 -29.13
C CYS A 460 8.50 -9.79 -30.34
N GLY A 461 9.34 -10.79 -30.10
CA GLY A 461 9.89 -11.74 -31.07
C GLY A 461 11.35 -11.46 -31.45
N THR A 462 11.80 -10.21 -31.31
CA THR A 462 13.20 -9.76 -31.46
C THR A 462 13.43 -8.51 -30.59
N TYR A 463 14.68 -8.17 -30.24
CA TYR A 463 15.00 -6.89 -29.60
C TYR A 463 14.61 -5.69 -30.48
N LYS A 464 14.90 -5.71 -31.79
CA LYS A 464 14.50 -4.65 -32.74
C LYS A 464 12.98 -4.40 -32.79
N ARG A 465 12.14 -5.39 -32.52
CA ARG A 465 10.68 -5.18 -32.41
C ARG A 465 10.26 -4.43 -31.13
N MET A 466 11.07 -4.49 -30.08
CA MET A 466 10.92 -3.73 -28.83
C MET A 466 11.37 -2.26 -28.95
N ALA A 467 12.30 -1.95 -29.86
CA ALA A 467 12.67 -0.58 -30.26
C ALA A 467 11.49 0.11 -30.98
N SER A 468 10.65 0.86 -30.26
CA SER A 468 9.50 1.52 -30.90
C SER A 468 8.80 2.58 -30.05
N SER A 469 8.54 3.73 -30.66
CA SER A 469 7.58 4.75 -30.20
C SER A 469 6.11 4.28 -30.20
N SER A 470 5.81 3.06 -30.66
CA SER A 470 4.46 2.49 -30.63
C SER A 470 4.05 1.90 -29.26
N PHE A 471 5.01 1.68 -28.36
CA PHE A 471 4.77 1.23 -26.99
C PHE A 471 4.75 2.42 -26.02
N THR A 472 3.82 2.42 -25.07
CA THR A 472 3.77 3.40 -23.98
C THR A 472 4.37 2.81 -22.69
N ILE A 473 4.74 3.68 -21.74
CA ILE A 473 5.12 3.25 -20.38
C ILE A 473 3.95 2.51 -19.69
N GLY A 474 2.70 2.84 -20.05
CA GLY A 474 1.49 2.13 -19.62
C GLY A 474 1.39 0.68 -20.11
N ASP A 475 1.92 0.35 -21.30
CA ASP A 475 2.00 -1.02 -21.81
C ASP A 475 3.00 -1.84 -20.98
N ALA A 476 4.15 -1.25 -20.59
CA ALA A 476 5.09 -1.90 -19.68
C ALA A 476 4.52 -2.06 -18.26
N PHE A 477 3.79 -1.06 -17.75
CA PHE A 477 3.10 -1.18 -16.46
C PHE A 477 2.10 -2.34 -16.45
N GLU A 478 1.32 -2.55 -17.52
CA GLU A 478 0.52 -3.77 -17.63
C GLU A 478 1.44 -5.00 -17.68
N LEU A 479 2.35 -5.08 -18.65
CA LEU A 479 3.15 -6.27 -18.95
C LEU A 479 3.90 -6.83 -17.73
N LEU A 480 4.36 -5.94 -16.86
CA LEU A 480 5.17 -6.27 -15.69
C LEU A 480 4.35 -6.40 -14.38
N THR A 481 3.19 -5.72 -14.27
CA THR A 481 2.43 -5.67 -13.00
C THR A 481 1.03 -6.30 -13.07
N GLY A 482 0.37 -6.28 -14.22
CA GLY A 482 -1.04 -6.65 -14.39
C GLY A 482 -2.02 -5.87 -13.49
N CYS A 483 -1.59 -4.73 -12.93
CA CYS A 483 -2.41 -3.78 -12.18
C CYS A 483 -3.25 -2.92 -13.15
N PRO A 484 -4.27 -2.18 -12.66
CA PRO A 484 -4.96 -1.17 -13.44
C PRO A 484 -3.97 -0.12 -13.94
N SER A 485 -3.89 0.07 -15.26
CA SER A 485 -3.00 1.03 -15.93
C SER A 485 -3.80 2.11 -16.64
N PHE A 486 -3.23 3.32 -16.73
CA PHE A 486 -3.87 4.49 -17.31
C PHE A 486 -2.86 5.25 -18.16
N TYR A 487 -3.29 5.72 -19.33
CA TYR A 487 -2.49 6.53 -20.25
C TYR A 487 -3.22 7.84 -20.55
N GLN A 488 -2.49 8.96 -20.49
CA GLN A 488 -2.99 10.30 -20.68
C GLN A 488 -1.96 11.13 -21.46
N PRO A 489 -2.22 11.47 -22.74
CA PRO A 489 -1.43 12.46 -23.46
C PRO A 489 -1.43 13.81 -22.73
N VAL A 490 -0.30 14.52 -22.81
CA VAL A 490 -0.07 15.85 -22.24
C VAL A 490 0.24 16.81 -23.39
N GLY A 491 -0.13 18.09 -23.26
CA GLY A 491 0.19 19.06 -24.30
C GLY A 491 -0.53 20.40 -24.16
N ILE A 492 0.13 21.44 -24.66
CA ILE A 492 -0.25 22.86 -24.57
C ILE A 492 -1.71 23.08 -25.00
N SER A 493 -2.13 22.42 -26.09
CA SER A 493 -3.43 22.57 -26.75
C SER A 493 -4.64 22.21 -25.89
N ASN A 494 -4.48 21.49 -24.77
CA ASN A 494 -5.59 20.99 -23.95
C ASN A 494 -5.46 21.28 -22.44
N THR A 495 -4.54 22.19 -22.06
CA THR A 495 -4.15 22.48 -20.67
C THR A 495 -5.34 22.59 -19.70
N ASN A 496 -6.41 23.31 -20.05
CA ASN A 496 -7.57 23.52 -19.16
C ASN A 496 -8.32 22.22 -18.78
N HIS A 497 -8.33 21.21 -19.65
CA HIS A 497 -9.03 19.94 -19.40
C HIS A 497 -8.13 18.89 -18.75
N LEU A 498 -6.81 19.01 -18.87
CA LEU A 498 -5.83 18.03 -18.35
C LEU A 498 -5.66 18.08 -16.82
N TRP A 499 -5.87 19.23 -16.18
CA TRP A 499 -5.60 19.42 -14.74
C TRP A 499 -6.35 18.45 -13.82
N LYS A 500 -7.66 18.25 -14.05
CA LYS A 500 -8.51 17.40 -13.19
C LYS A 500 -8.18 15.91 -13.32
N PRO A 501 -8.01 15.32 -14.52
CA PRO A 501 -7.45 13.98 -14.68
C PRO A 501 -6.09 13.80 -13.99
N ILE A 502 -5.15 14.72 -14.19
CA ILE A 502 -3.78 14.62 -13.67
C ILE A 502 -3.75 14.69 -12.13
N SER A 503 -4.45 15.66 -11.53
CA SER A 503 -4.53 15.79 -10.06
C SER A 503 -5.22 14.58 -9.40
N ASN A 504 -6.27 14.03 -10.02
CA ASN A 504 -6.96 12.82 -9.51
C ASN A 504 -6.00 11.64 -9.34
N PHE A 505 -5.05 11.40 -10.25
CA PHE A 505 -4.10 10.28 -10.11
C PHE A 505 -3.20 10.41 -8.87
N THR A 506 -2.80 11.63 -8.51
CA THR A 506 -2.02 11.89 -7.29
C THR A 506 -2.85 11.65 -6.04
N GLN A 507 -4.11 12.08 -6.04
CA GLN A 507 -5.07 11.84 -4.94
C GLN A 507 -5.38 10.34 -4.77
N SER A 508 -5.52 9.59 -5.87
CA SER A 508 -5.70 8.14 -5.89
C SER A 508 -4.47 7.34 -5.44
N ARG A 509 -3.32 8.00 -5.23
CA ARG A 509 -2.02 7.41 -4.88
C ARG A 509 -1.49 6.43 -5.94
N ASN A 510 -1.74 6.72 -7.22
CA ASN A 510 -1.17 5.94 -8.33
C ASN A 510 0.34 6.22 -8.46
N ILE A 511 1.13 5.18 -8.78
CA ILE A 511 2.51 5.38 -9.22
C ILE A 511 2.43 5.94 -10.64
N THR A 512 2.92 7.17 -10.83
CA THR A 512 2.63 7.99 -12.01
C THR A 512 3.92 8.54 -12.62
N CYS A 513 4.18 8.18 -13.87
CA CYS A 513 5.33 8.57 -14.67
C CYS A 513 4.90 9.58 -15.74
N CYS A 514 5.64 10.67 -15.88
CA CYS A 514 5.49 11.67 -16.93
C CYS A 514 6.75 11.68 -17.80
N LEU A 515 6.59 11.60 -19.12
CA LEU A 515 7.69 11.57 -20.08
C LEU A 515 7.89 12.96 -20.70
N THR A 516 9.11 13.49 -20.68
CA THR A 516 9.44 14.75 -21.38
C THR A 516 9.47 14.58 -22.89
N LEU A 517 9.17 15.66 -23.61
CA LEU A 517 9.31 15.75 -25.05
C LEU A 517 10.79 15.62 -25.48
N PRO A 518 11.06 15.29 -26.77
CA PRO A 518 12.38 15.48 -27.34
C PRO A 518 12.68 16.99 -27.51
N PHE A 519 13.84 17.43 -27.04
CA PHE A 519 14.36 18.78 -27.24
C PHE A 519 15.90 18.77 -27.22
N SER A 520 16.53 19.86 -27.71
CA SER A 520 17.99 19.95 -27.84
C SER A 520 18.72 19.95 -26.48
N GLU A 521 19.99 19.55 -26.46
CA GLU A 521 20.83 19.64 -25.25
C GLU A 521 20.99 21.09 -24.75
N THR A 522 20.99 22.07 -25.65
CA THR A 522 20.95 23.51 -25.30
C THR A 522 19.68 23.87 -24.54
N THR A 523 18.52 23.36 -25.00
CA THR A 523 17.23 23.53 -24.31
C THR A 523 17.20 22.79 -22.98
N ALA A 524 17.71 21.56 -22.93
CA ALA A 524 17.82 20.76 -21.71
C ALA A 524 18.64 21.50 -20.64
N THR A 525 19.78 22.04 -21.04
CA THR A 525 20.71 22.79 -20.17
C THR A 525 20.10 24.10 -19.68
N SER A 526 19.33 24.81 -20.51
CA SER A 526 18.74 26.10 -20.13
C SER A 526 17.52 25.96 -19.22
N ILE A 527 16.69 24.92 -19.38
CA ILE A 527 15.49 24.70 -18.54
C ILE A 527 15.74 23.77 -17.35
N GLY A 528 16.77 22.93 -17.38
CA GLY A 528 17.07 21.96 -16.31
C GLY A 528 16.22 20.69 -16.34
N LEU A 529 15.84 20.22 -17.54
CA LEU A 529 15.15 18.95 -17.76
C LEU A 529 15.94 18.10 -18.75
N HIS A 530 15.87 16.78 -18.61
CA HIS A 530 16.40 15.85 -19.60
C HIS A 530 15.35 15.58 -20.70
N PRO A 531 15.73 15.49 -21.99
CA PRO A 531 14.82 15.15 -23.08
C PRO A 531 14.47 13.65 -23.09
N VAL A 532 13.25 13.30 -23.52
CA VAL A 532 12.76 11.90 -23.62
C VAL A 532 12.98 11.11 -22.32
N TYR A 533 12.63 11.72 -21.19
CA TYR A 533 13.04 11.28 -19.86
C TYR A 533 11.86 11.12 -18.88
N PRO A 534 11.83 10.06 -18.05
CA PRO A 534 10.75 9.83 -17.08
C PRO A 534 10.92 10.61 -15.77
N TYR A 535 9.84 11.24 -15.31
CA TYR A 535 9.75 11.93 -14.02
C TYR A 535 8.53 11.46 -13.23
N TYR A 536 8.67 11.30 -11.92
CA TYR A 536 7.56 10.96 -11.04
C TYR A 536 6.64 12.16 -10.88
N LEU A 537 5.32 12.00 -11.08
CA LEU A 537 4.33 12.95 -10.58
C LEU A 537 4.02 12.61 -9.11
N VAL A 538 4.42 13.50 -8.21
CA VAL A 538 4.35 13.31 -6.76
C VAL A 538 3.11 13.99 -6.17
N GLY A 539 2.67 15.10 -6.76
CA GLY A 539 1.50 15.84 -6.29
C GLY A 539 1.10 17.01 -7.19
N CYS A 540 -0.11 17.54 -6.95
CA CYS A 540 -0.66 18.71 -7.64
C CYS A 540 -1.25 19.68 -6.60
N LEU A 541 -0.96 20.97 -6.72
CA LEU A 541 -1.52 22.04 -5.90
C LEU A 541 -2.24 23.07 -6.75
N GLU A 542 -3.45 23.45 -6.34
CA GLU A 542 -4.19 24.60 -6.86
C GLU A 542 -4.43 25.59 -5.71
N MET A 543 -3.82 26.77 -5.78
CA MET A 543 -3.93 27.81 -4.77
C MET A 543 -3.88 29.19 -5.43
N ASN A 544 -4.76 30.11 -5.00
CA ASN A 544 -4.87 31.47 -5.52
C ASN A 544 -4.97 31.55 -7.07
N GLY A 545 -5.63 30.56 -7.69
CA GLY A 545 -5.77 30.43 -9.14
C GLY A 545 -4.52 29.88 -9.88
N LYS A 546 -3.38 29.76 -9.19
CA LYS A 546 -2.17 29.13 -9.75
C LYS A 546 -2.24 27.61 -9.59
N LYS A 547 -1.73 26.89 -10.60
CA LYS A 547 -1.67 25.42 -10.68
C LYS A 547 -0.22 24.97 -10.79
N ILE A 548 0.23 24.15 -9.85
CA ILE A 548 1.64 23.76 -9.66
C ILE A 548 1.70 22.23 -9.55
N VAL A 549 2.68 21.60 -10.19
CA VAL A 549 2.97 20.18 -10.01
C VAL A 549 4.25 19.98 -9.19
N LYS A 550 4.25 18.96 -8.32
CA LYS A 550 5.45 18.44 -7.64
C LYS A 550 5.93 17.21 -8.42
N LEU A 551 7.16 17.28 -8.93
CA LEU A 551 7.80 16.25 -9.73
C LEU A 551 9.02 15.68 -8.99
N LYS A 552 9.52 14.51 -9.41
CA LYS A 552 10.82 13.99 -8.98
C LYS A 552 11.60 13.32 -10.12
N CYS A 553 12.89 13.67 -10.24
CA CYS A 553 13.86 12.99 -11.10
C CYS A 553 14.22 11.60 -10.55
N THR A 554 14.46 10.63 -11.43
CA THR A 554 14.82 9.26 -11.02
C THR A 554 16.32 9.02 -10.83
N ARG A 555 17.19 9.86 -11.42
CA ARG A 555 18.65 9.63 -11.49
C ARG A 555 19.52 10.58 -10.65
N GLY A 556 18.97 11.63 -10.04
CA GLY A 556 19.75 12.59 -9.26
C GLY A 556 18.95 13.79 -8.75
N PRO A 557 19.62 14.86 -8.28
CA PRO A 557 18.98 16.14 -7.98
C PRO A 557 18.28 16.70 -9.22
N ALA A 558 17.32 17.60 -9.02
CA ALA A 558 16.54 18.19 -10.10
C ALA A 558 17.06 19.58 -10.44
N GLU A 559 17.42 19.80 -11.71
CA GLU A 559 18.08 21.04 -12.15
C GLU A 559 17.11 22.14 -12.62
N TRP A 560 15.80 21.97 -12.48
CA TRP A 560 14.79 22.87 -13.06
C TRP A 560 15.04 24.36 -12.74
N LYS A 561 15.12 25.19 -13.80
CA LYS A 561 15.61 26.60 -13.74
C LYS A 561 14.51 27.65 -13.95
N GLY A 562 13.28 27.23 -14.24
CA GLY A 562 12.15 28.13 -14.49
C GLY A 562 11.44 28.61 -13.22
N ASP A 563 10.20 29.08 -13.38
CA ASP A 563 9.30 29.40 -12.27
C ASP A 563 9.17 28.22 -11.28
N TYR A 564 9.10 28.50 -9.98
CA TYR A 564 9.08 27.52 -8.87
C TYR A 564 10.35 26.66 -8.74
N SER A 565 11.46 27.06 -9.38
CA SER A 565 12.82 26.57 -9.08
C SER A 565 13.30 27.01 -7.69
N GLU A 566 14.37 26.40 -7.16
CA GLU A 566 14.94 26.79 -5.87
C GLU A 566 15.50 28.22 -5.85
N SER A 567 15.95 28.70 -7.01
CA SER A 567 16.44 30.05 -7.29
C SER A 567 15.34 31.09 -7.46
N ASP A 568 14.10 30.67 -7.76
CA ASP A 568 12.95 31.59 -7.83
C ASP A 568 12.68 32.17 -6.44
N ARG A 569 12.61 33.51 -6.36
CA ARG A 569 12.24 34.27 -5.14
C ARG A 569 10.97 35.09 -5.32
N VAL A 570 10.33 35.03 -6.49
CA VAL A 570 9.20 35.85 -6.91
C VAL A 570 7.89 35.05 -6.87
N ASN A 571 7.84 33.85 -7.44
CA ASN A 571 6.67 32.97 -7.32
C ASN A 571 6.73 32.08 -6.06
N TRP A 572 7.93 31.78 -5.59
CA TRP A 572 8.22 30.72 -4.62
C TRP A 572 8.09 31.19 -3.16
N THR A 573 6.92 31.77 -2.82
CA THR A 573 6.66 32.42 -1.53
C THR A 573 6.58 31.42 -0.35
N PRO A 574 6.72 31.88 0.91
CA PRO A 574 6.61 31.02 2.09
C PRO A 574 5.30 30.22 2.17
N GLU A 575 4.19 30.80 1.71
CA GLU A 575 2.88 30.15 1.68
C GLU A 575 2.88 28.95 0.72
N TYR A 576 3.46 29.08 -0.47
CA TYR A 576 3.60 27.96 -1.41
C TYR A 576 4.59 26.91 -0.89
N ARG A 577 5.74 27.32 -0.32
CA ARG A 577 6.72 26.39 0.29
C ARG A 577 6.07 25.54 1.39
N ASN A 578 5.29 26.16 2.28
CA ASN A 578 4.57 25.47 3.34
C ASN A 578 3.45 24.55 2.79
N ALA A 579 2.66 25.02 1.82
CA ALA A 579 1.57 24.24 1.23
C ALA A 579 2.03 23.03 0.40
N LEU A 580 3.26 23.06 -0.12
CA LEU A 580 3.84 22.02 -0.98
C LEU A 580 4.67 20.96 -0.22
N GLY A 581 4.85 21.11 1.09
CA GLY A 581 5.72 20.25 1.90
C GLY A 581 7.15 20.26 1.36
N VAL A 582 7.78 21.44 1.38
CA VAL A 582 9.17 21.63 0.97
C VAL A 582 10.08 21.45 2.19
N ASP A 583 10.40 20.19 2.51
CA ASP A 583 11.55 19.88 3.36
C ASP A 583 12.83 20.40 2.69
N GLN A 584 13.82 20.82 3.47
CA GLN A 584 14.96 21.60 2.97
C GLN A 584 16.06 20.76 2.27
N SER A 585 15.80 19.49 1.96
CA SER A 585 16.73 18.58 1.27
C SER A 585 16.63 18.67 -0.26
N ALA A 586 17.22 19.73 -0.83
CA ALA A 586 17.40 19.94 -2.28
C ALA A 586 17.97 18.71 -3.05
N GLN A 587 18.71 17.85 -2.34
CA GLN A 587 19.43 16.71 -2.91
C GLN A 587 18.52 15.54 -3.34
N ASP A 588 17.27 15.49 -2.85
CA ASP A 588 16.36 14.35 -3.10
C ASP A 588 15.72 14.31 -4.49
N GLY A 589 16.06 15.23 -5.41
CA GLY A 589 15.58 15.22 -6.79
C GLY A 589 14.12 15.63 -6.98
N TYR A 590 13.46 16.16 -5.95
CA TYR A 590 12.15 16.79 -6.06
C TYR A 590 12.26 18.19 -6.67
N PHE A 591 11.29 18.59 -7.49
CA PHE A 591 11.16 19.96 -7.99
C PHE A 591 9.70 20.31 -8.26
N PHE A 592 9.46 21.56 -8.61
CA PHE A 592 8.14 22.12 -8.82
C PHE A 592 8.14 23.01 -10.06
N MET A 593 7.02 23.06 -10.77
CA MET A 593 6.88 23.91 -11.95
C MET A 593 5.42 24.33 -12.19
N PRO A 594 5.16 25.39 -12.97
CA PRO A 594 3.82 25.74 -13.41
C PRO A 594 3.20 24.57 -14.19
N PHE A 595 1.90 24.33 -14.01
CA PHE A 595 1.19 23.32 -14.81
C PHE A 595 1.15 23.66 -16.32
N SER A 596 1.30 24.93 -16.68
CA SER A 596 1.49 25.37 -18.06
C SER A 596 2.83 24.90 -18.65
N ASP A 597 3.93 24.96 -17.88
CA ASP A 597 5.23 24.45 -18.32
C ASP A 597 5.27 22.92 -18.33
N PHE A 598 4.57 22.27 -17.39
CA PHE A 598 4.33 20.83 -17.47
C PHE A 598 3.66 20.47 -18.81
N CYS A 599 2.59 21.17 -19.19
CA CYS A 599 1.93 20.96 -20.50
C CYS A 599 2.77 21.42 -21.71
N LYS A 600 3.89 22.11 -21.51
CA LYS A 600 4.82 22.59 -22.55
C LYS A 600 5.99 21.65 -22.80
N TYR A 601 6.51 20.99 -21.75
CA TYR A 601 7.72 20.16 -21.84
C TYR A 601 7.47 18.65 -21.69
N PHE A 602 6.26 18.22 -21.33
CA PHE A 602 5.88 16.80 -21.22
C PHE A 602 4.92 16.36 -22.34
N ASP A 603 5.19 15.17 -22.87
CA ASP A 603 4.46 14.51 -23.96
C ASP A 603 3.28 13.69 -23.46
N SER A 604 3.51 12.90 -22.41
CA SER A 604 2.54 11.93 -21.94
C SER A 604 2.76 11.55 -20.48
N MET A 605 1.68 11.06 -19.87
CA MET A 605 1.66 10.54 -18.52
C MET A 605 1.07 9.12 -18.54
N SER A 606 1.78 8.19 -17.91
CA SER A 606 1.31 6.83 -17.64
C SER A 606 1.23 6.62 -16.13
N SER A 607 0.17 6.00 -15.62
CA SER A 607 0.09 5.61 -14.21
C SER A 607 -0.41 4.19 -14.01
N PHE A 608 -0.11 3.60 -12.85
CA PHE A 608 -0.73 2.35 -12.42
C PHE A 608 -1.13 2.35 -10.95
N LYS A 609 -2.19 1.62 -10.64
CA LYS A 609 -2.71 1.46 -9.28
C LYS A 609 -2.12 0.23 -8.61
N TYR A 610 -1.14 0.43 -7.72
CA TYR A 610 -0.70 -0.62 -6.81
C TYR A 610 -1.37 -0.48 -5.44
N ASP A 611 -2.18 -1.48 -5.08
CA ASP A 611 -2.77 -1.66 -3.75
C ASP A 611 -2.74 -3.16 -3.40
N PRO A 612 -2.03 -3.59 -2.34
CA PRO A 612 -1.93 -5.00 -1.95
C PRO A 612 -3.24 -5.60 -1.44
N LEU A 613 -4.30 -4.80 -1.26
CA LEU A 613 -5.65 -5.27 -0.92
C LEU A 613 -6.54 -5.53 -2.15
N LEU A 614 -6.10 -5.16 -3.36
CA LEU A 614 -6.83 -5.45 -4.60
C LEU A 614 -6.53 -6.89 -5.05
N ALA A 615 -7.54 -7.75 -4.91
CA ALA A 615 -7.57 -9.05 -5.57
C ALA A 615 -7.87 -8.88 -7.06
N ARG A 616 -7.21 -9.68 -7.90
CA ARG A 616 -7.30 -9.60 -9.37
C ARG A 616 -8.03 -10.80 -9.94
N PHE A 617 -9.06 -10.55 -10.74
CA PHE A 617 -9.85 -11.56 -11.44
C PHE A 617 -9.75 -11.30 -12.95
N GLN A 618 -9.68 -12.36 -13.77
CA GLN A 618 -9.62 -12.25 -15.22
C GLN A 618 -10.54 -13.27 -15.89
N HIS A 619 -11.13 -12.89 -17.02
CA HIS A 619 -11.93 -13.77 -17.87
C HIS A 619 -11.62 -13.50 -19.35
N ARG A 620 -11.12 -14.53 -20.04
CA ARG A 620 -10.92 -14.51 -21.49
C ARG A 620 -12.25 -14.67 -22.20
N ILE A 621 -12.52 -13.78 -23.16
CA ILE A 621 -13.67 -13.83 -24.05
C ILE A 621 -13.21 -13.94 -25.52
N PRO A 622 -13.96 -14.66 -26.38
CA PRO A 622 -13.66 -14.69 -27.81
C PRO A 622 -13.88 -13.30 -28.44
N TYR A 623 -13.07 -12.96 -29.44
CA TYR A 623 -13.34 -11.78 -30.26
C TYR A 623 -14.67 -11.96 -31.02
N PRO A 624 -15.50 -10.91 -31.19
CA PRO A 624 -16.81 -11.08 -31.83
C PRO A 624 -16.69 -11.51 -33.30
N SER A 625 -17.27 -12.66 -33.64
CA SER A 625 -17.21 -13.23 -34.99
C SER A 625 -17.80 -12.27 -36.03
N PRO A 626 -17.17 -12.09 -37.20
CA PRO A 626 -17.86 -11.51 -38.36
C PRO A 626 -19.01 -12.46 -38.74
N SER A 627 -20.23 -11.94 -38.65
CA SER A 627 -21.48 -12.61 -39.04
C SER A 627 -22.46 -11.52 -39.48
N ASP A 628 -23.28 -11.79 -40.50
CA ASP A 628 -23.96 -10.75 -41.29
C ASP A 628 -25.02 -9.91 -40.52
N SER A 629 -25.27 -10.20 -39.25
CA SER A 629 -26.10 -9.36 -38.39
C SER A 629 -25.27 -8.28 -37.68
N SER A 630 -25.49 -7.02 -38.04
CA SER A 630 -25.15 -5.90 -37.17
C SER A 630 -26.16 -5.80 -36.00
N PRO A 631 -25.73 -5.43 -34.77
CA PRO A 631 -24.36 -5.42 -34.26
C PRO A 631 -23.84 -6.85 -33.96
N PRO A 632 -22.50 -7.04 -33.84
CA PRO A 632 -21.90 -8.31 -33.45
C PRO A 632 -22.49 -8.88 -32.14
N THR A 633 -22.47 -10.21 -32.01
CA THR A 633 -22.99 -10.90 -30.81
C THR A 633 -22.00 -10.85 -29.66
N ASN A 634 -21.84 -9.67 -29.05
CA ASN A 634 -20.90 -9.46 -27.96
C ASN A 634 -21.25 -10.31 -26.73
N THR A 635 -20.22 -10.79 -26.06
CA THR A 635 -20.29 -11.74 -24.95
C THR A 635 -20.37 -11.00 -23.61
N VAL A 636 -21.51 -11.09 -22.91
CA VAL A 636 -21.69 -10.41 -21.62
C VAL A 636 -21.03 -11.21 -20.50
N THR A 637 -20.23 -10.53 -19.66
CA THR A 637 -19.58 -11.12 -18.47
C THR A 637 -20.31 -10.69 -17.20
N GLU A 638 -20.76 -11.63 -16.36
CA GLU A 638 -21.42 -11.31 -15.08
C GLU A 638 -20.43 -11.26 -13.91
N VAL A 639 -20.57 -10.24 -13.05
CA VAL A 639 -19.71 -10.00 -11.88
C VAL A 639 -20.57 -9.70 -10.65
N SER A 640 -20.48 -10.54 -9.62
CA SER A 640 -21.12 -10.34 -8.33
C SER A 640 -20.14 -9.68 -7.35
N ILE A 641 -20.50 -8.49 -6.85
CA ILE A 641 -19.77 -7.73 -5.83
C ILE A 641 -20.43 -7.96 -4.47
N GLU A 642 -19.70 -8.51 -3.50
CA GLU A 642 -20.28 -8.96 -2.22
C GLU A 642 -20.48 -7.83 -1.18
N THR A 643 -19.61 -6.81 -1.21
CA THR A 643 -19.61 -5.67 -0.29
C THR A 643 -19.38 -4.36 -1.04
N ASP A 644 -19.88 -3.23 -0.52
CA ASP A 644 -19.75 -1.91 -1.14
C ASP A 644 -18.29 -1.53 -1.44
N GLN A 645 -17.96 -1.36 -2.71
CA GLN A 645 -16.63 -1.00 -3.18
C GLN A 645 -16.54 0.51 -3.45
N LYS A 646 -15.77 1.22 -2.61
CA LYS A 646 -15.39 2.62 -2.88
C LYS A 646 -14.59 2.77 -4.18
N GLU A 647 -13.84 1.74 -4.54
CA GLU A 647 -12.91 1.73 -5.67
C GLU A 647 -12.81 0.28 -6.19
N VAL A 648 -13.30 0.05 -7.39
CA VAL A 648 -13.20 -1.22 -8.13
C VAL A 648 -12.86 -0.89 -9.58
N TYR A 649 -11.83 -1.55 -10.11
CA TYR A 649 -11.38 -1.32 -11.47
C TYR A 649 -11.93 -2.39 -12.40
N PHE A 650 -12.46 -1.95 -13.53
CA PHE A 650 -12.86 -2.81 -14.64
C PHE A 650 -11.94 -2.53 -15.82
N GLY A 651 -11.47 -3.57 -16.50
CA GLY A 651 -10.61 -3.43 -17.66
C GLY A 651 -10.95 -4.35 -18.82
N LEU A 652 -10.59 -3.92 -20.01
CA LEU A 652 -10.72 -4.67 -21.26
C LEU A 652 -9.41 -4.56 -22.05
N HIS A 653 -8.82 -5.72 -22.32
CA HIS A 653 -7.44 -5.85 -22.81
C HIS A 653 -7.40 -6.65 -24.11
N GLN A 654 -6.55 -6.21 -25.04
CA GLN A 654 -6.13 -6.99 -26.22
C GLN A 654 -4.61 -7.15 -26.21
N LYS A 655 -4.08 -8.10 -26.99
CA LYS A 655 -2.63 -8.20 -27.20
C LYS A 655 -2.16 -7.05 -28.08
N HIS A 656 -1.02 -6.46 -27.74
CA HIS A 656 -0.39 -5.42 -28.57
C HIS A 656 0.08 -6.03 -29.90
N ASP A 657 -0.21 -5.35 -31.01
CA ASP A 657 0.16 -5.71 -32.39
C ASP A 657 1.67 -5.94 -32.62
N ARG A 658 2.54 -5.39 -31.77
CA ARG A 658 3.99 -5.58 -31.81
C ARG A 658 4.45 -6.92 -31.23
N PHE A 659 3.64 -7.64 -30.46
CA PHE A 659 4.01 -8.98 -29.98
C PHE A 659 3.99 -10.03 -31.10
N LYS A 660 4.78 -11.10 -30.97
CA LYS A 660 4.95 -12.14 -31.99
C LYS A 660 3.65 -12.94 -32.17
N GLY A 661 3.02 -12.81 -33.34
CA GLY A 661 1.75 -13.48 -33.66
C GLY A 661 0.50 -12.80 -33.11
N SER A 662 0.57 -11.51 -32.74
CA SER A 662 -0.63 -10.72 -32.42
C SER A 662 -1.45 -10.34 -33.66
N PRO A 663 -2.78 -10.12 -33.52
CA PRO A 663 -3.60 -9.46 -34.53
C PRO A 663 -3.28 -7.95 -34.59
N ALA A 664 -3.85 -7.27 -35.59
CA ALA A 664 -3.88 -5.81 -35.63
C ALA A 664 -4.74 -5.22 -34.48
N ARG A 665 -4.39 -4.00 -34.04
CA ARG A 665 -5.04 -3.28 -32.93
C ARG A 665 -6.50 -2.94 -33.31
N SER A 666 -7.45 -3.40 -32.50
CA SER A 666 -8.88 -3.07 -32.66
C SER A 666 -9.27 -1.90 -31.75
N ALA A 667 -10.28 -1.11 -32.14
CA ALA A 667 -10.81 -0.09 -31.23
C ALA A 667 -11.71 -0.76 -30.18
N MET A 668 -11.47 -0.49 -28.89
CA MET A 668 -12.18 -1.13 -27.78
C MET A 668 -12.80 -0.12 -26.82
N GLY A 669 -13.87 -0.54 -26.16
CA GLY A 669 -14.53 0.14 -25.04
C GLY A 669 -15.46 -0.85 -24.31
N PHE A 670 -16.13 -0.42 -23.24
CA PHE A 670 -17.10 -1.28 -22.54
C PHE A 670 -18.13 -0.48 -21.76
N ILE A 671 -19.27 -1.12 -21.47
CA ILE A 671 -20.34 -0.59 -20.60
C ILE A 671 -20.50 -1.55 -19.41
N VAL A 672 -20.62 -1.00 -18.20
CA VAL A 672 -20.98 -1.73 -16.98
C VAL A 672 -22.40 -1.35 -16.58
N VAL A 673 -23.29 -2.35 -16.49
CA VAL A 673 -24.68 -2.18 -16.05
C VAL A 673 -24.96 -2.97 -14.77
N ARG A 674 -25.77 -2.43 -13.86
CA ARG A 674 -26.30 -3.16 -12.71
C ARG A 674 -27.45 -4.04 -13.18
N LYS A 675 -27.38 -5.34 -12.86
CA LYS A 675 -28.35 -6.36 -13.33
C LYS A 675 -29.76 -6.08 -12.79
N GLN A 676 -29.86 -5.60 -11.56
CA GLN A 676 -31.11 -5.07 -11.01
C GLN A 676 -31.44 -3.72 -11.65
N GLY A 677 -32.52 -3.66 -12.43
CA GLY A 677 -33.01 -2.46 -13.10
C GLY A 677 -32.28 -2.07 -14.40
N SER A 678 -31.33 -2.88 -14.88
CA SER A 678 -30.53 -2.61 -16.09
C SER A 678 -29.87 -1.23 -16.14
N LYS A 679 -29.55 -0.66 -14.97
CA LYS A 679 -29.05 0.71 -14.85
C LYS A 679 -27.58 0.78 -15.26
N ILE A 680 -27.23 1.67 -16.18
CA ILE A 680 -25.84 1.98 -16.53
C ILE A 680 -25.14 2.57 -15.29
N VAL A 681 -23.99 2.01 -14.92
CA VAL A 681 -23.18 2.49 -13.78
C VAL A 681 -21.75 2.91 -14.17
N GLY A 682 -21.29 2.57 -15.37
CA GLY A 682 -20.00 2.99 -15.92
C GLY A 682 -19.92 2.73 -17.42
N ALA A 683 -19.15 3.53 -18.16
CA ALA A 683 -18.90 3.30 -19.58
C ALA A 683 -17.58 3.96 -20.04
N VAL A 684 -16.77 3.20 -20.80
CA VAL A 684 -15.47 3.65 -21.36
C VAL A 684 -15.60 3.79 -22.87
N ARG A 685 -15.23 4.96 -23.40
CA ARG A 685 -15.25 5.30 -24.83
C ARG A 685 -14.49 4.28 -25.68
N LEU A 686 -14.99 4.05 -26.90
CA LEU A 686 -14.20 3.41 -27.96
C LEU A 686 -12.97 4.27 -28.28
N SER A 687 -11.80 3.65 -28.23
CA SER A 687 -10.56 4.21 -28.78
C SER A 687 -9.67 3.08 -29.33
N THR A 688 -8.83 3.40 -30.32
CA THR A 688 -7.79 2.54 -30.89
C THR A 688 -6.52 2.50 -30.05
N ASN A 689 -6.39 3.38 -29.05
CA ASN A 689 -5.18 3.52 -28.24
C ASN A 689 -5.55 3.90 -26.78
N PRO A 690 -5.01 3.25 -25.74
CA PRO A 690 -4.01 2.17 -25.76
C PRO A 690 -4.61 0.76 -26.02
N CYS A 691 -3.80 -0.30 -25.85
CA CYS A 691 -4.24 -1.70 -25.95
C CYS A 691 -5.05 -2.20 -24.73
N ASN A 692 -5.11 -1.40 -23.66
CA ASN A 692 -5.57 -1.77 -22.34
C ASN A 692 -6.38 -0.63 -21.68
N TYR A 693 -7.68 -0.83 -21.54
CA TYR A 693 -8.52 0.11 -20.78
C TYR A 693 -8.66 -0.37 -19.35
N SER A 694 -8.51 0.54 -18.39
CA SER A 694 -8.90 0.36 -16.99
C SER A 694 -9.72 1.58 -16.55
N GLU A 695 -10.85 1.37 -15.88
CA GLU A 695 -11.73 2.42 -15.37
C GLU A 695 -12.08 2.14 -13.90
N GLY A 696 -11.89 3.15 -13.03
CA GLY A 696 -12.12 3.04 -11.60
C GLY A 696 -13.51 3.51 -11.18
N LEU A 697 -14.42 2.57 -10.91
CA LEU A 697 -15.79 2.84 -10.50
C LEU A 697 -15.97 2.74 -8.98
N SER A 698 -16.99 3.40 -8.45
CA SER A 698 -17.57 3.15 -7.13
C SER A 698 -18.89 2.39 -7.30
N LEU A 699 -19.04 1.23 -6.64
CA LEU A 699 -20.20 0.33 -6.78
C LEU A 699 -20.71 -0.13 -5.40
N ARG A 700 -22.04 -0.20 -5.24
CA ARG A 700 -22.66 -0.88 -4.09
C ARG A 700 -22.60 -2.41 -4.30
N ALA A 701 -22.85 -3.20 -3.27
CA ALA A 701 -23.01 -4.65 -3.38
C ALA A 701 -24.11 -5.04 -4.39
N GLY A 702 -23.94 -6.18 -5.07
CA GLY A 702 -24.92 -6.74 -6.01
C GLY A 702 -24.32 -7.31 -7.30
N ASP A 703 -25.21 -7.70 -8.21
CA ASP A 703 -24.87 -8.27 -9.52
C ASP A 703 -24.72 -7.17 -10.60
N TYR A 704 -23.62 -7.24 -11.34
CA TYR A 704 -23.25 -6.37 -12.45
C TYR A 704 -22.97 -7.19 -13.72
N GLN A 705 -23.07 -6.54 -14.87
CA GLN A 705 -22.80 -7.12 -16.18
C GLN A 705 -21.88 -6.18 -16.97
N ILE A 706 -20.78 -6.72 -17.49
CA ILE A 706 -19.81 -6.03 -18.34
C ILE A 706 -20.12 -6.40 -19.80
N ILE A 707 -20.34 -5.37 -20.62
CA ILE A 707 -20.65 -5.47 -22.04
C ILE A 707 -19.43 -4.92 -22.81
N PRO A 708 -18.57 -5.80 -23.37
CA PRO A 708 -17.45 -5.36 -24.20
C PRO A 708 -17.99 -4.80 -25.54
N ILE A 709 -17.29 -3.81 -26.08
CA ILE A 709 -17.59 -3.17 -27.35
C ILE A 709 -16.30 -3.09 -28.16
N VAL A 710 -16.36 -3.53 -29.42
CA VAL A 710 -15.22 -3.51 -30.34
C VAL A 710 -15.72 -2.94 -31.67
N ALA A 711 -15.03 -1.94 -32.22
CA ALA A 711 -15.31 -1.49 -33.58
C ALA A 711 -14.42 -2.25 -34.58
N GLN A 712 -15.06 -2.90 -35.55
CA GLN A 712 -14.38 -3.68 -36.59
C GLN A 712 -13.79 -2.75 -37.67
N ASN A 713 -12.64 -2.16 -37.36
CA ASN A 713 -11.85 -1.44 -38.35
C ASN A 713 -10.97 -2.44 -39.14
N ALA A 714 -11.26 -2.59 -40.43
CA ALA A 714 -10.47 -3.27 -41.46
C ALA A 714 -9.89 -4.67 -41.13
N ILE A 715 -10.40 -5.69 -41.82
CA ILE A 715 -9.85 -7.05 -41.81
C ILE A 715 -8.39 -7.03 -42.32
N SER A 716 -7.43 -7.31 -41.44
CA SER A 716 -6.16 -7.92 -41.86
C SER A 716 -6.36 -9.44 -41.93
N VAL A 717 -6.27 -10.00 -43.14
CA VAL A 717 -6.36 -11.44 -43.41
C VAL A 717 -5.27 -12.21 -42.64
N ASP A 718 -5.47 -13.51 -42.37
CA ASP A 718 -4.45 -14.40 -41.81
C ASP A 718 -3.13 -14.34 -42.59
N VAL A 719 -2.12 -13.64 -42.04
CA VAL A 719 -0.76 -13.62 -42.59
C VAL A 719 0.13 -14.73 -41.99
N PHE A 720 -0.17 -15.21 -40.77
CA PHE A 720 0.74 -16.08 -40.01
C PHE A 720 0.08 -17.27 -39.27
N GLY A 721 -0.81 -18.01 -39.93
CA GLY A 721 -0.94 -19.49 -39.79
C GLY A 721 -1.29 -20.13 -38.44
N SER A 722 -1.39 -19.39 -37.33
CA SER A 722 -1.77 -19.94 -36.03
C SER A 722 -3.29 -19.87 -35.86
N GLY A 723 -4.00 -21.00 -36.02
CA GLY A 723 -5.47 -21.10 -35.99
C GLY A 723 -6.16 -20.83 -34.63
N ASN A 724 -5.61 -19.95 -33.80
CA ASN A 724 -6.26 -19.40 -32.63
C ASN A 724 -6.86 -18.04 -32.99
N ALA A 725 -8.19 -17.94 -33.03
CA ALA A 725 -8.88 -16.66 -33.18
C ALA A 725 -8.43 -15.66 -32.09
N PRO A 726 -8.43 -14.34 -32.38
CA PRO A 726 -8.15 -13.34 -31.36
C PRO A 726 -9.11 -13.48 -30.17
N ASN A 727 -8.60 -13.14 -28.98
CA ASN A 727 -9.36 -13.13 -27.74
C ASN A 727 -9.11 -11.80 -27.03
N LEU A 728 -10.11 -11.32 -26.31
CA LEU A 728 -9.98 -10.20 -25.38
C LEU A 728 -10.02 -10.72 -23.96
N THR A 729 -9.48 -9.94 -23.02
CA THR A 729 -9.54 -10.28 -21.60
C THR A 729 -10.27 -9.19 -20.83
N VAL A 730 -11.34 -9.58 -20.15
CA VAL A 730 -12.00 -8.75 -19.14
C VAL A 730 -11.26 -8.96 -17.83
N VAL A 731 -10.81 -7.88 -17.20
CA VAL A 731 -10.08 -7.91 -15.92
C VAL A 731 -10.87 -7.10 -14.88
N VAL A 732 -10.87 -7.55 -13.64
CA VAL A 732 -11.50 -6.86 -12.51
C VAL A 732 -10.54 -6.83 -11.32
N HIS A 733 -10.31 -5.67 -10.72
CA HIS A 733 -9.54 -5.53 -9.48
C HIS A 733 -10.43 -4.91 -8.40
N ALA A 734 -10.61 -5.61 -7.28
CA ALA A 734 -11.51 -5.21 -6.19
C ALA A 734 -10.98 -5.66 -4.83
N ARG A 735 -11.50 -5.10 -3.73
CA ARG A 735 -11.11 -5.52 -2.37
C ARG A 735 -12.04 -6.62 -1.85
N GLY A 736 -11.46 -7.78 -1.58
CA GLY A 736 -12.17 -8.96 -1.06
C GLY A 736 -12.69 -9.88 -2.17
N ASN A 737 -13.68 -10.70 -1.84
CA ASN A 737 -14.23 -11.68 -2.77
C ASN A 737 -15.10 -11.01 -3.84
N VAL A 738 -14.77 -11.27 -5.11
CA VAL A 738 -15.63 -11.01 -6.26
C VAL A 738 -15.90 -12.33 -6.96
N ARG A 739 -17.17 -12.61 -7.24
CA ARG A 739 -17.58 -13.80 -7.98
C ARG A 739 -17.93 -13.41 -9.42
N MET A 740 -16.96 -13.51 -10.32
CA MET A 740 -17.24 -13.56 -11.76
C MET A 740 -17.96 -14.88 -12.04
N LYS A 741 -19.15 -14.86 -12.63
CA LYS A 741 -19.91 -16.09 -12.93
C LYS A 741 -19.44 -16.68 -14.26
N THR A 742 -18.28 -17.33 -14.21
CA THR A 742 -17.65 -18.03 -15.33
C THR A 742 -18.46 -19.26 -15.73
N ALA A 743 -19.48 -19.08 -16.57
CA ALA A 743 -20.11 -20.19 -17.25
C ALA A 743 -19.20 -20.62 -18.42
N GLU A 744 -18.42 -21.70 -18.23
CA GLU A 744 -17.39 -22.19 -19.16
C GLU A 744 -17.88 -22.50 -20.59
N LYS A 745 -19.21 -22.50 -20.82
CA LYS A 745 -19.84 -22.63 -22.15
C LYS A 745 -20.99 -21.65 -22.41
N VAL A 746 -21.20 -20.62 -21.57
CA VAL A 746 -22.32 -19.66 -21.74
C VAL A 746 -21.85 -18.22 -21.60
N SER A 747 -21.20 -17.72 -22.66
CA SER A 747 -21.27 -16.29 -22.96
C SER A 747 -22.73 -15.90 -23.15
N ILE A 748 -23.27 -15.06 -22.27
CA ILE A 748 -24.69 -14.69 -22.33
C ILE A 748 -24.88 -13.75 -23.54
N LYS A 749 -25.80 -14.12 -24.44
CA LYS A 749 -26.21 -13.24 -25.56
C LYS A 749 -26.92 -12.00 -25.00
N MET A 750 -26.52 -10.83 -25.48
CA MET A 750 -27.11 -9.54 -25.10
C MET A 750 -28.63 -9.53 -25.22
N THR A 751 -29.31 -8.96 -24.22
CA THR A 751 -30.74 -8.63 -24.29
C THR A 751 -31.01 -7.52 -25.33
N PRO A 752 -32.25 -7.36 -25.84
CA PRO A 752 -32.58 -6.29 -26.78
C PRO A 752 -32.26 -4.88 -26.26
N ILE A 753 -32.44 -4.64 -24.96
CA ILE A 753 -32.09 -3.37 -24.29
C ILE A 753 -30.59 -3.13 -24.37
N GLN A 754 -29.77 -4.15 -24.11
CA GLN A 754 -28.31 -4.04 -24.19
C GLN A 754 -27.82 -3.85 -25.62
N LYS A 755 -28.48 -4.45 -26.61
CA LYS A 755 -28.18 -4.20 -28.04
C LYS A 755 -28.43 -2.73 -28.39
N SER A 756 -29.60 -2.21 -28.03
CA SER A 756 -29.94 -0.79 -28.20
C SER A 756 -28.91 0.14 -27.55
N MET A 757 -28.47 -0.14 -26.32
CA MET A 757 -27.39 0.63 -25.65
C MET A 757 -26.07 0.63 -26.43
N VAL A 758 -25.66 -0.51 -27.00
CA VAL A 758 -24.43 -0.62 -27.80
C VAL A 758 -24.59 0.05 -29.17
N GLU A 759 -25.76 -0.05 -29.80
CA GLU A 759 -26.07 0.64 -31.07
C GLU A 759 -26.07 2.16 -30.90
N GLN A 760 -26.70 2.68 -29.83
CA GLN A 760 -26.66 4.11 -29.47
C GLN A 760 -25.21 4.58 -29.28
N PHE A 761 -24.44 3.87 -28.45
CA PHE A 761 -23.04 4.16 -28.13
C PHE A 761 -22.13 4.11 -29.36
N LEU A 762 -22.22 3.05 -30.18
CA LEU A 762 -21.48 2.95 -31.46
C LEU A 762 -21.83 4.11 -32.39
N SER A 763 -23.11 4.44 -32.51
CA SER A 763 -23.53 5.55 -33.37
C SER A 763 -22.96 6.88 -32.87
N GLY A 764 -22.82 7.07 -31.55
CA GLY A 764 -22.24 8.27 -30.93
C GLY A 764 -20.80 8.57 -31.34
N VAL A 765 -20.08 7.58 -31.87
CA VAL A 765 -18.68 7.68 -32.30
C VAL A 765 -18.53 7.90 -33.82
N ILE A 766 -19.57 7.61 -34.61
CA ILE A 766 -19.51 7.67 -36.08
C ILE A 766 -20.08 9.01 -36.60
N PRO A 767 -19.27 9.91 -37.18
CA PRO A 767 -19.75 11.13 -37.83
C PRO A 767 -20.52 10.81 -39.13
N LYS A 768 -21.43 11.69 -39.54
CA LYS A 768 -22.18 11.54 -40.80
C LYS A 768 -21.35 12.05 -41.99
N SER A 769 -21.21 11.19 -43.00
CA SER A 769 -20.64 11.44 -44.34
C SER A 769 -19.12 11.68 -44.42
N PRO A 770 -18.40 11.09 -45.41
CA PRO A 770 -16.98 11.39 -45.66
C PRO A 770 -16.70 12.79 -46.21
N SER A 771 -17.73 13.50 -46.72
CA SER A 771 -17.60 14.71 -47.53
C SER A 771 -17.06 15.95 -46.79
N LEU A 772 -16.99 15.94 -45.46
CA LEU A 772 -16.38 17.02 -44.66
C LEU A 772 -14.91 16.78 -44.31
N ILE A 773 -14.41 15.55 -44.46
CA ILE A 773 -13.03 15.18 -44.06
C ILE A 773 -11.98 15.79 -45.03
N MET A 774 -12.37 16.14 -46.26
CA MET A 774 -11.46 16.65 -47.30
C MET A 774 -11.00 18.11 -47.13
N GLU A 775 -11.56 18.87 -46.18
CA GLU A 775 -11.07 20.21 -45.83
C GLU A 775 -10.17 20.17 -44.58
N GLU A 776 -10.55 19.50 -43.50
CA GLU A 776 -9.70 19.37 -42.30
C GLU A 776 -8.43 18.52 -42.54
N ALA A 777 -8.47 17.57 -43.48
CA ALA A 777 -7.27 16.82 -43.89
C ALA A 777 -6.21 17.68 -44.63
N LYS A 778 -6.47 18.97 -44.90
CA LYS A 778 -5.51 19.92 -45.49
C LYS A 778 -4.88 20.88 -44.48
N SER A 779 -5.33 20.91 -43.22
CA SER A 779 -4.80 21.79 -42.17
C SER A 779 -3.96 21.06 -41.10
N ALA A 780 -3.87 19.73 -41.17
CA ALA A 780 -2.90 18.96 -40.39
C ALA A 780 -1.47 19.19 -40.93
N PRO A 781 -0.50 19.64 -40.11
CA PRO A 781 0.88 19.78 -40.56
C PRO A 781 1.48 18.41 -40.91
N GLN A 782 2.02 18.26 -42.11
CA GLN A 782 2.93 17.17 -42.39
C GLN A 782 4.19 17.35 -41.53
N SER A 783 4.63 16.29 -40.85
CA SER A 783 5.86 16.29 -40.07
C SER A 783 7.05 16.60 -40.99
N PRO A 784 7.77 17.73 -40.81
CA PRO A 784 8.81 18.12 -41.74
C PRO A 784 10.05 17.24 -41.55
N SER A 785 10.45 16.55 -42.61
CA SER A 785 11.76 15.88 -42.69
C SER A 785 12.84 16.94 -42.85
N VAL A 786 13.45 17.39 -41.75
CA VAL A 786 14.50 18.42 -41.76
C VAL A 786 15.88 17.81 -41.57
N VAL A 787 16.58 17.63 -42.70
CA VAL A 787 18.04 17.78 -42.75
C VAL A 787 18.29 19.24 -43.12
N GLY A 788 19.02 20.01 -42.31
CA GLY A 788 19.33 21.41 -42.63
C GLY A 788 19.75 22.24 -41.43
N ASN A 789 20.98 22.75 -41.47
CA ASN A 789 21.56 23.66 -40.48
C ASN A 789 20.86 25.04 -40.51
N PHE A 790 20.81 25.74 -39.38
CA PHE A 790 20.82 27.21 -39.37
C PHE A 790 21.61 27.78 -38.18
N THR A 791 22.41 28.80 -38.47
CA THR A 791 23.19 29.60 -37.50
C THR A 791 22.36 30.75 -36.93
N PRO A 792 22.73 31.30 -35.75
CA PRO A 792 21.98 32.37 -35.10
C PRO A 792 22.19 33.75 -35.74
N LEU A 793 21.25 34.66 -35.50
CA LEU A 793 21.34 36.10 -35.77
C LEU A 793 21.22 36.88 -34.46
N GLN A 794 21.96 37.98 -34.35
CA GLN A 794 21.95 38.88 -33.18
C GLN A 794 21.15 40.16 -33.48
N GLU A 795 20.27 40.50 -32.53
CA GLU A 795 20.16 41.77 -31.79
C GLU A 795 19.93 43.14 -32.49
N GLU A 796 19.54 44.10 -31.63
CA GLU A 796 19.31 45.55 -31.81
C GLU A 796 17.92 45.97 -32.40
N ILE A 797 17.03 46.71 -31.70
CA ILE A 797 17.09 48.04 -31.04
C ILE A 797 16.98 49.17 -32.11
N THR A 798 16.05 50.16 -32.11
CA THR A 798 15.21 50.79 -31.04
C THR A 798 13.83 51.31 -31.55
N GLU A 799 13.10 51.94 -30.61
CA GLU A 799 11.79 52.64 -30.59
C GLU A 799 11.37 53.64 -31.72
N ALA A 800 10.05 53.94 -31.71
CA ALA A 800 9.41 55.26 -31.84
C ALA A 800 8.55 55.64 -33.10
N ASP A 801 7.28 55.98 -32.79
CA ASP A 801 6.42 57.07 -33.31
C ASP A 801 5.82 57.16 -34.74
N ASN A 802 4.48 57.20 -34.73
CA ASN A 802 3.56 58.13 -35.41
C ASN A 802 3.25 58.09 -36.94
N PHE A 803 1.98 57.70 -37.20
CA PHE A 803 1.00 58.28 -38.14
C PHE A 803 1.17 58.21 -39.68
N LEU A 804 0.00 58.11 -40.32
CA LEU A 804 -0.41 58.41 -41.71
C LEU A 804 0.59 59.27 -42.54
N ASN A 805 0.75 59.06 -43.86
CA ASN A 805 -0.36 59.03 -44.83
C ASN A 805 0.05 58.59 -46.28
N GLN A 806 -0.97 58.47 -47.15
CA GLN A 806 -0.96 58.64 -48.63
C GLN A 806 -0.21 57.67 -49.58
N GLU A 807 -0.99 56.74 -50.15
CA GLU A 807 -1.47 56.73 -51.56
C GLU A 807 -0.52 56.77 -52.79
N ILE A 808 -1.12 56.31 -53.92
CA ILE A 808 -0.78 56.52 -55.34
C ILE A 808 0.20 55.51 -56.01
N THR A 809 -0.40 54.59 -56.77
CA THR A 809 0.13 53.72 -57.84
C THR A 809 0.30 54.49 -59.18
N PRO A 810 0.71 53.91 -60.34
CA PRO A 810 1.07 52.52 -60.70
C PRO A 810 2.51 52.48 -61.30
N GLU A 811 2.95 51.88 -62.43
CA GLU A 811 2.36 51.07 -63.52
C GLU A 811 3.47 50.33 -64.33
N VAL A 812 3.05 49.55 -65.36
CA VAL A 812 3.82 49.08 -66.53
C VAL A 812 4.97 48.06 -66.31
N THR A 813 4.62 46.81 -66.60
CA THR A 813 5.42 45.71 -67.21
C THR A 813 6.77 46.01 -67.87
N ALA A 814 7.73 45.09 -67.69
CA ALA A 814 8.44 44.44 -68.81
C ALA A 814 8.99 43.05 -68.43
N THR A 815 9.07 42.16 -69.43
CA THR A 815 9.58 40.77 -69.38
C THR A 815 11.07 40.64 -69.75
N GLN A 816 11.60 39.40 -69.71
CA GLN A 816 12.79 38.90 -70.45
C GLN A 816 14.18 39.29 -69.89
N THR A 817 15.27 38.51 -70.03
CA THR A 817 15.58 37.03 -70.07
C THR A 817 17.09 36.89 -70.32
N ILE A 818 17.73 35.74 -69.96
CA ILE A 818 18.94 35.17 -70.65
C ILE A 818 20.25 35.99 -70.43
N ASP A 819 21.48 35.44 -70.29
CA ASP A 819 21.99 34.06 -70.18
C ASP A 819 23.39 34.05 -69.47
N GLU A 820 24.09 32.90 -69.49
CA GLU A 820 25.58 32.74 -69.52
C GLU A 820 26.40 33.26 -68.29
N SER A 821 27.21 32.46 -67.57
CA SER A 821 28.50 31.79 -67.93
C SER A 821 29.66 32.79 -68.18
N LEU A 822 30.93 32.60 -67.76
CA LEU A 822 31.79 31.41 -67.65
C LEU A 822 32.93 31.59 -66.60
N GLN A 823 33.63 30.50 -66.24
CA GLN A 823 35.11 30.40 -65.96
C GLN A 823 35.74 31.34 -64.88
N GLU A 824 36.97 31.16 -64.36
CA GLU A 824 38.06 30.19 -64.59
C GLU A 824 38.92 29.98 -63.30
N GLU A 825 39.86 29.02 -63.40
CA GLU A 825 41.21 28.83 -62.80
C GLU A 825 41.83 29.89 -61.81
N ASP A 826 42.84 29.61 -60.95
CA ASP A 826 43.77 28.44 -60.93
C ASP A 826 44.50 28.11 -59.59
N SER A 827 45.06 26.89 -59.56
CA SER A 827 46.35 26.35 -59.05
C SER A 827 47.13 26.79 -57.76
N THR A 828 47.66 25.75 -57.08
CA THR A 828 49.03 25.58 -56.50
C THR A 828 49.50 26.36 -55.24
N GLN A 829 50.48 25.91 -54.42
CA GLN A 829 50.99 24.55 -54.04
C GLN A 829 51.78 24.63 -52.69
N VAL A 830 51.72 23.57 -51.88
CA VAL A 830 52.78 22.79 -51.16
C VAL A 830 54.13 23.50 -50.85
N ILE A 831 54.68 23.45 -49.61
CA ILE A 831 55.75 22.52 -49.11
C ILE A 831 56.01 22.69 -47.58
N GLU A 832 56.66 21.68 -46.99
CA GLU A 832 57.11 21.41 -45.59
C GLU A 832 58.03 22.51 -44.92
N LYS A 833 58.58 22.49 -43.68
CA LYS A 833 58.86 21.50 -42.58
C LYS A 833 59.35 22.25 -41.28
N GLU A 834 59.82 21.74 -40.11
CA GLU A 834 60.13 20.39 -39.54
C GLU A 834 60.01 20.30 -37.97
N GLU A 835 61.04 20.72 -37.21
CA GLU A 835 61.41 20.39 -35.80
C GLU A 835 62.09 21.61 -35.09
N LEU A 836 62.50 21.74 -33.81
CA LEU A 836 62.63 20.87 -32.59
C LEU A 836 62.76 21.71 -31.27
N GLN A 837 62.53 21.08 -30.10
CA GLN A 837 63.00 21.33 -28.69
C GLN A 837 63.42 22.70 -28.10
N ALA A 838 63.03 22.92 -26.82
CA ALA A 838 63.82 23.59 -25.76
C ALA A 838 63.36 23.15 -24.34
N GLU A 839 64.25 23.19 -23.33
CA GLU A 839 64.00 22.82 -21.91
C GLU A 839 64.15 24.02 -20.94
N GLN A 840 63.55 23.95 -19.73
CA GLN A 840 64.18 24.46 -18.49
C GLN A 840 63.48 23.96 -17.19
N THR A 841 64.20 24.02 -16.06
CA THR A 841 63.89 23.43 -14.73
C THR A 841 63.97 24.49 -13.59
N VAL A 842 64.08 24.06 -12.31
CA VAL A 842 64.34 24.87 -11.06
C VAL A 842 63.08 25.49 -10.40
N GLU A 843 62.78 25.42 -9.08
CA GLU A 843 63.32 24.68 -7.90
C GLU A 843 62.25 24.60 -6.76
N GLU A 844 62.50 23.84 -5.69
CA GLU A 844 61.74 23.88 -4.41
C GLU A 844 62.28 24.95 -3.43
N PRO A 845 61.65 25.13 -2.24
CA PRO A 845 62.42 24.73 -1.04
C PRO A 845 61.62 24.09 0.12
N HIS A 846 62.34 23.28 0.92
CA HIS A 846 61.93 22.65 2.18
C HIS A 846 62.24 23.49 3.43
N VAL A 847 61.48 23.28 4.51
CA VAL A 847 61.82 23.42 5.96
C VAL A 847 60.93 22.36 6.68
N GLU A 848 61.45 21.29 7.28
CA GLU A 848 61.90 21.13 8.68
C GLU A 848 60.84 21.54 9.74
N GLU A 849 60.57 20.82 10.85
CA GLU A 849 61.10 19.54 11.38
C GLU A 849 59.88 18.64 11.81
N THR A 850 59.84 17.68 12.76
CA THR A 850 60.70 17.21 13.87
C THR A 850 60.50 15.68 14.09
N THR A 851 61.31 15.05 14.94
CA THR A 851 61.27 13.63 15.39
C THR A 851 60.28 13.41 16.59
N ASP A 852 60.07 12.23 17.23
CA ASP A 852 60.90 11.03 17.36
C ASP A 852 60.17 9.70 17.79
N LEU A 853 60.94 8.61 17.69
CA LEU A 853 60.91 7.22 18.24
C LEU A 853 60.09 6.86 19.54
N ALA A 854 59.83 5.59 19.93
CA ALA A 854 59.80 4.26 19.27
C ALA A 854 59.42 3.06 20.22
N GLN A 855 59.10 1.90 19.61
CA GLN A 855 59.44 0.50 20.00
C GLN A 855 58.87 -0.25 21.25
N VAL A 856 58.38 -1.49 20.99
CA VAL A 856 58.65 -2.77 21.73
C VAL A 856 57.98 -2.94 23.13
N LYS A 857 57.29 -4.04 23.49
CA LYS A 857 57.69 -5.47 23.42
C LYS A 857 56.52 -6.50 23.41
N GLU A 858 56.87 -7.79 23.54
CA GLU A 858 56.07 -9.02 23.38
C GLU A 858 55.40 -9.57 24.65
N ASP A 859 54.53 -10.57 24.41
CA ASP A 859 54.20 -11.78 25.22
C ASP A 859 53.07 -11.83 26.28
N ASP A 860 52.41 -12.99 26.20
CA ASP A 860 51.78 -13.82 27.24
C ASP A 860 50.38 -13.51 27.87
N ASN A 861 49.41 -14.28 27.36
CA ASN A 861 48.69 -15.36 28.09
C ASN A 861 47.19 -15.24 28.48
N VAL A 862 46.49 -16.34 28.16
CA VAL A 862 45.23 -16.89 28.75
C VAL A 862 43.84 -16.34 28.32
N ILE A 863 42.96 -17.32 28.05
CA ILE A 863 41.57 -17.38 27.58
C ILE A 863 40.76 -18.11 28.71
N PRO A 864 39.42 -17.99 28.93
CA PRO A 864 38.32 -17.39 28.15
C PRO A 864 37.33 -16.50 28.98
N SER A 865 36.17 -16.24 28.36
CA SER A 865 34.80 -16.34 28.91
C SER A 865 34.18 -15.16 29.70
N ASP A 866 33.34 -14.44 28.96
CA ASP A 866 31.88 -14.35 29.13
C ASP A 866 31.25 -13.43 30.21
N ASP A 867 30.23 -12.72 29.69
CA ASP A 867 29.00 -12.21 30.31
C ASP A 867 29.01 -10.98 31.25
N GLN A 868 28.61 -9.87 30.61
CA GLN A 868 27.53 -8.94 31.00
C GLN A 868 27.87 -7.67 31.82
N GLU A 869 27.02 -6.66 31.56
CA GLU A 869 26.96 -5.30 32.14
C GLU A 869 28.15 -4.36 31.77
N HIS A 870 27.96 -3.08 31.42
CA HIS A 870 26.73 -2.29 31.30
C HIS A 870 26.89 -0.98 30.49
N PHE A 871 25.78 -0.50 29.91
CA PHE A 871 25.43 0.91 29.58
C PHE A 871 26.17 1.73 28.48
N GLU A 872 25.53 2.88 28.19
CA GLU A 872 25.88 3.98 27.27
C GLU A 872 25.87 3.61 25.76
N GLU A 873 24.84 3.89 24.94
CA GLU A 873 23.89 5.02 24.77
C GLU A 873 24.41 6.15 23.84
N PHE A 874 23.51 6.68 23.00
CA PHE A 874 23.71 7.61 21.87
C PHE A 874 24.41 7.01 20.62
N GLU A 875 23.97 7.31 19.38
CA GLU A 875 22.90 8.21 18.90
C GLU A 875 22.08 7.56 17.75
#